data_AF-A0A6C0J8P6-F1
#
_entry.id   AF-A0A6C0J8P6-F1
#
_cell.length_a   1.000
_cell.length_b   1.000
_cell.length_c   1.000
_cell.angle_alpha   90.00
_cell.angle_beta   90.00
_cell.angle_gamma   90.00
#
_symmetry.space_group_name_H-M   'P 1'
#
loop_
_entity.id
_entity.type
_entity.pdbx_description
1 polymer ?
#
loop_
_entity_poly.entity_id
_entity_poly.type
_entity_poly.pdbx_seq_one_letter_code
_entity_poly.pdbx_strand_id
1 'polypeptide(L)'
;MASEMLPSTVRDYFKLASNDSKLELECKLLAGEITTKDAADRIIKSLPAQFKEENYATFTYADGIRVVVNGAANIHKVCISNSFRGVPVHVQKKTRHAKGDLELPEYNLKFTLREEQDVRRDFTGAPMDPMSHVRIILRRTWLVGHLQVDFSLVKSKTRQMKTFSEILKQTPSYELELELVDRKAAIDDLMVSFERTIRTILSAFQQTSFILPKSDTKRYNDEFAVRGIKFVNPVTLERRHLRQDRAHNILKGYTVTNKADGERCMLTVMRDKRVILIRSTGIVSWTGFTASKDVHVGDTFDGEYLSGLNLFCIFDTYAFRGKDVRMLPLMTTDEDIAARPTFSRLGCAREFLKDWALDFALSATGNRMFRIESKMFLAGDGTAMEECVAKIMSTKFEYETDGLIFTPRSSPVAPPADRRNNTWLRVYKWKPADQNSIDFMVRYNPGESYDPVLSSRVFKGMLFVSRSRNSDIIYPCETMTGEYVPPTVPVDVQRMSELQDRAPSAFQPSVPRAPNANEILIPLNAQGVPVDRNGTRVEDNTIIECSYDTDKGRWVILRTRYDKTYKLRKGDPQYGQDSAVANAIWTTIHVPITEEMIRTCASIPPDDTFEDEQYYRDDLRHKDRANKDTSSFHNKIKSELYRKVVKQGNTLLEIAMGRGGDLHKWKNSQPSRVVGFDLSQSNLDAPGQGACVRYLKEKRDNPMDRLPPALFIKGDMTTDMFAQDNRYVRILNGEDSAPTKYLEQFAGLNKFDDISCQFAIHYACTSEETFRIFAKTLQDHGKGHFFGTCLDGAAVYAFLLAKKNHVFRVNGQIVGEFTKEYEDSEGWQEEFGQTIRVLLETFETPVKEALVPFGKVTEILKEFGYELETSALFSEWYAEMSAALTPEQQEYSFLHRSFVFRRVADAVPEEKAKEEEAQEIADMPVTEEAAVAVKVKKPRKKIEKAAAVVEPAVQPIFFNLADESSGEYKFLSIEYRAPFEVNDITYPSVLHYLAWSKATQFGDTATADKILNPKAADKPKTIKTLMEGVKDANEAEWDAKKDEVMARGLRAKFVNPNNKEILAKLIATKNRPLALANPRDKYWSIGTSPDTDIAKNPAKWKGANKLGKLLEAVRKEFTPAPEVVEVE
;
A
#
# COMPACT_ATOMS: atom_id res chain seq x y z
N MET A 1 47.64 10.19 25.17
CA MET A 1 48.64 10.45 24.12
C MET A 1 47.91 10.62 22.81
N ALA A 2 47.71 11.84 22.33
CA ALA A 2 47.12 12.06 21.02
C ALA A 2 48.17 11.63 19.98
N SER A 3 47.89 10.55 19.25
CA SER A 3 48.66 10.19 18.06
C SER A 3 48.66 11.40 17.12
N GLU A 4 49.84 11.92 16.77
CA GLU A 4 49.96 12.88 15.67
C GLU A 4 49.35 12.23 14.42
N MET A 5 48.33 12.86 13.84
CA MET A 5 47.64 12.32 12.65
C MET A 5 48.53 12.45 11.40
N LEU A 6 49.39 13.46 11.38
CA LEU A 6 50.36 13.69 10.33
C LEU A 6 51.75 13.24 10.81
N PRO A 7 52.40 12.28 10.13
CA PRO A 7 53.74 11.85 10.51
C PRO A 7 54.77 12.96 10.26
N SER A 8 55.91 12.89 10.95
CA SER A 8 57.02 13.84 10.81
C SER A 8 57.53 13.97 9.38
N THR A 9 57.35 12.95 8.53
CA THR A 9 57.72 12.95 7.10
C THR A 9 56.95 13.99 6.27
N VAL A 10 55.78 14.45 6.72
CA VAL A 10 55.04 15.53 6.05
C VAL A 10 55.77 16.87 6.17
N ARG A 11 56.57 17.08 7.24
CA ARG A 11 57.38 18.30 7.43
C ARG A 11 58.34 18.55 6.27
N ASP A 12 58.89 17.50 5.67
CA ASP A 12 59.82 17.63 4.56
C ASP A 12 59.15 18.18 3.30
N TYR A 13 57.87 17.85 3.07
CA TYR A 13 57.09 18.40 1.96
C TYR A 13 56.79 19.88 2.16
N PHE A 14 56.46 20.30 3.39
CA PHE A 14 56.29 21.72 3.72
C PHE A 14 57.58 22.52 3.50
N LYS A 15 58.72 22.02 3.95
CA LYS A 15 60.04 22.66 3.73
C LYS A 15 60.33 22.88 2.25
N LEU A 16 60.06 21.87 1.41
CA LEU A 16 60.29 21.97 -0.03
C LEU A 16 59.37 23.02 -0.67
N ALA A 17 58.07 23.00 -0.36
CA ALA A 17 57.09 23.94 -0.91
C ALA A 17 57.30 25.39 -0.44
N SER A 18 57.80 25.60 0.78
CA SER A 18 58.17 26.94 1.28
C SER A 18 59.44 27.50 0.64
N ASN A 19 60.37 26.63 0.20
CA ASN A 19 61.65 27.04 -0.38
C ASN A 19 61.58 27.35 -1.89
N ASP A 20 60.63 26.76 -2.62
CA ASP A 20 60.48 26.97 -4.07
C ASP A 20 59.08 27.47 -4.45
N SER A 21 59.02 28.68 -4.99
CA SER A 21 57.79 29.31 -5.48
C SER A 21 57.10 28.56 -6.62
N LYS A 22 57.81 27.68 -7.35
CA LYS A 22 57.25 26.90 -8.46
C LYS A 22 56.59 25.59 -8.02
N LEU A 23 56.80 25.19 -6.75
CA LEU A 23 56.23 23.98 -6.19
C LEU A 23 54.86 24.24 -5.57
N GLU A 24 53.91 23.39 -5.95
CA GLU A 24 52.55 23.36 -5.44
C GLU A 24 52.40 22.10 -4.58
N LEU A 25 52.05 22.29 -3.30
CA LEU A 25 51.77 21.21 -2.37
C LEU A 25 50.25 21.06 -2.22
N GLU A 26 49.73 19.97 -2.75
CA GLU A 26 48.32 19.57 -2.63
C GLU A 26 48.22 18.36 -1.70
N CYS A 27 47.19 18.30 -0.86
CA CYS A 27 46.75 17.09 -0.17
C CYS A 27 45.36 16.72 -0.68
N LYS A 28 45.25 15.56 -1.34
CA LYS A 28 43.96 14.99 -1.77
C LYS A 28 43.38 14.19 -0.61
N LEU A 29 42.13 14.44 -0.27
CA LEU A 29 41.42 13.79 0.82
C LEU A 29 40.28 12.92 0.28
N LEU A 30 40.05 11.77 0.92
CA LEU A 30 38.85 10.96 0.70
C LEU A 30 38.61 10.63 -0.79
N ALA A 31 39.69 10.46 -1.55
CA ALA A 31 39.62 10.24 -2.99
C ALA A 31 38.80 8.98 -3.30
N GLY A 32 37.67 9.16 -4.01
CA GLY A 32 36.74 8.08 -4.34
C GLY A 32 35.80 7.65 -3.22
N GLU A 33 35.87 8.24 -2.02
CA GLU A 33 35.04 7.87 -0.87
C GLU A 33 33.79 8.75 -0.73
N ILE A 34 33.88 10.00 -1.19
CA ILE A 34 32.73 10.94 -1.21
C ILE A 34 31.81 10.52 -2.36
N THR A 35 30.82 9.73 -2.02
CA THR A 35 29.97 9.00 -2.97
C THR A 35 28.54 9.51 -3.01
N THR A 36 28.09 10.20 -1.95
CA THR A 36 26.73 10.72 -1.84
C THR A 36 26.73 12.23 -1.67
N LYS A 37 25.67 12.88 -2.17
CA LYS A 37 25.47 14.32 -2.00
C LYS A 37 25.38 14.70 -0.51
N ASP A 38 24.73 13.89 0.32
CA ASP A 38 24.63 14.15 1.76
C ASP A 38 26.02 14.20 2.43
N ALA A 39 26.95 13.33 2.02
CA ALA A 39 28.32 13.38 2.53
C ALA A 39 29.04 14.65 2.06
N ALA A 40 28.85 15.06 0.81
CA ALA A 40 29.38 16.31 0.28
C ALA A 40 28.81 17.54 1.02
N ASP A 41 27.49 17.60 1.20
CA ASP A 41 26.80 18.71 1.87
C ASP A 41 27.22 18.83 3.34
N ARG A 42 27.44 17.71 4.04
CA ARG A 42 28.00 17.71 5.41
C ARG A 42 29.41 18.31 5.48
N ILE A 43 30.28 17.95 4.54
CA ILE A 43 31.63 18.51 4.45
C ILE A 43 31.56 20.01 4.14
N ILE A 44 30.74 20.41 3.16
CA ILE A 44 30.57 21.81 2.79
C ILE A 44 30.04 22.64 3.97
N LYS A 45 29.11 22.10 4.75
CA LYS A 45 28.55 22.76 5.94
C LYS A 45 29.56 22.92 7.09
N SER A 46 30.61 22.11 7.14
CA SER A 46 31.68 22.27 8.15
C SER A 46 32.74 23.29 7.76
N LEU A 47 32.73 23.77 6.50
CA LEU A 47 33.59 24.82 5.99
C LEU A 47 32.96 26.21 6.15
N PRO A 48 33.73 27.31 6.03
CA PRO A 48 33.19 28.66 6.12
C PRO A 48 32.05 28.94 5.11
N ALA A 49 31.12 29.83 5.45
CA ALA A 49 29.96 30.11 4.60
C ALA A 49 30.33 30.80 3.26
N GLN A 50 31.42 31.58 3.23
CA GLN A 50 31.85 32.30 2.04
C GLN A 50 32.79 31.42 1.19
N PHE A 51 32.42 31.22 -0.08
CA PHE A 51 33.22 30.49 -1.05
C PHE A 51 33.18 31.16 -2.42
N LYS A 52 34.19 30.86 -3.24
CA LYS A 52 34.23 31.18 -4.65
C LYS A 52 33.77 29.96 -5.45
N GLU A 53 32.84 30.13 -6.38
CA GLU A 53 32.40 29.05 -7.27
C GLU A 53 32.89 29.31 -8.70
N GLU A 54 33.52 28.31 -9.31
CA GLU A 54 34.08 28.40 -10.66
C GLU A 54 33.73 27.17 -11.49
N ASN A 55 33.44 27.40 -12.76
CA ASN A 55 33.26 26.35 -13.76
C ASN A 55 34.42 26.41 -14.75
N TYR A 56 35.16 25.32 -14.90
CA TYR A 56 36.23 25.22 -15.87
C TYR A 56 36.36 23.80 -16.43
N ALA A 57 36.95 23.68 -17.62
CA ALA A 57 37.26 22.40 -18.24
C ALA A 57 38.77 22.27 -18.45
N THR A 58 39.30 21.09 -18.20
CA THR A 58 40.73 20.78 -18.42
C THR A 58 40.88 19.69 -19.47
N PHE A 59 41.83 19.90 -20.38
CA PHE A 59 42.16 19.00 -21.49
C PHE A 59 43.65 18.67 -21.38
N THR A 60 43.99 17.45 -21.00
CA THR A 60 45.38 17.02 -20.82
C THR A 60 45.80 16.10 -21.97
N TYR A 61 46.92 16.41 -22.63
CA TYR A 61 47.45 15.69 -23.79
C TYR A 61 48.65 14.81 -23.43
N ALA A 62 49.05 13.92 -24.34
CA ALA A 62 50.09 12.91 -24.10
C ALA A 62 51.49 13.49 -23.82
N ASP A 63 51.75 14.72 -24.26
CA ASP A 63 52.98 15.49 -24.02
C ASP A 63 53.02 16.19 -22.65
N GLY A 64 51.97 16.02 -21.84
CA GLY A 64 51.82 16.63 -20.52
C GLY A 64 51.29 18.07 -20.56
N ILE A 65 50.90 18.59 -21.72
CA ILE A 65 50.26 19.89 -21.85
C ILE A 65 48.83 19.80 -21.32
N ARG A 66 48.44 20.74 -20.47
CA ARG A 66 47.07 20.92 -19.97
C ARG A 66 46.51 22.25 -20.44
N VAL A 67 45.39 22.20 -21.15
CA VAL A 67 44.63 23.38 -21.57
C VAL A 67 43.45 23.56 -20.63
N VAL A 68 43.29 24.77 -20.09
CA VAL A 68 42.23 25.15 -19.16
C VAL A 68 41.30 26.16 -19.83
N VAL A 69 40.00 25.86 -19.83
CA VAL A 69 38.94 26.72 -20.36
C VAL A 69 38.05 27.17 -19.21
N ASN A 70 38.02 28.47 -18.93
CA ASN A 70 37.26 29.03 -17.81
C ASN A 70 35.89 29.56 -18.25
N GLY A 71 34.86 29.34 -17.43
CA GLY A 71 33.50 29.85 -17.59
C GLY A 71 32.57 28.90 -18.35
N ALA A 72 31.36 28.70 -17.82
CA ALA A 72 30.37 27.78 -18.38
C ALA A 72 30.01 28.07 -19.85
N ALA A 73 29.91 29.35 -20.25
CA ALA A 73 29.63 29.75 -21.62
C ALA A 73 30.74 29.34 -22.60
N ASN A 74 32.00 29.43 -22.17
CA ASN A 74 33.16 29.05 -22.98
C ASN A 74 33.25 27.52 -23.10
N ILE A 75 33.04 26.79 -22.00
CA ILE A 75 32.97 25.33 -22.01
C ILE A 75 31.88 24.87 -22.98
N HIS A 76 30.69 25.48 -22.91
CA HIS A 76 29.58 25.16 -23.80
C HIS A 76 29.92 25.39 -25.28
N LYS A 77 30.59 26.51 -25.61
CA LYS A 77 31.09 26.77 -26.97
C LYS A 77 32.06 25.69 -27.45
N VAL A 78 32.99 25.25 -26.59
CA VAL A 78 33.91 24.15 -26.93
C VAL A 78 33.15 22.84 -27.11
N CYS A 79 32.15 22.54 -26.27
CA CYS A 79 31.35 21.33 -26.40
C CYS A 79 30.54 21.26 -27.70
N ILE A 80 30.02 22.38 -28.19
CA ILE A 80 29.25 22.45 -29.44
C ILE A 80 30.17 22.46 -30.66
N SER A 81 31.19 23.31 -30.65
CA SER A 81 32.06 23.52 -31.83
C SER A 81 33.16 22.47 -31.95
N ASN A 82 33.43 21.72 -30.87
CA ASN A 82 34.59 20.85 -30.73
C ASN A 82 35.90 21.55 -31.13
N SER A 83 36.03 22.84 -30.81
CA SER A 83 37.19 23.68 -31.13
C SER A 83 37.49 24.67 -30.01
N PHE A 84 38.76 25.00 -29.83
CA PHE A 84 39.20 26.10 -28.95
C PHE A 84 39.17 27.47 -29.64
N ARG A 85 38.84 27.53 -30.94
CA ARG A 85 38.89 28.78 -31.71
C ARG A 85 37.88 29.79 -31.19
N GLY A 86 38.36 31.00 -30.86
CA GLY A 86 37.52 32.08 -30.33
C GLY A 86 37.12 31.90 -28.86
N VAL A 87 37.75 30.97 -28.15
CA VAL A 87 37.57 30.75 -26.70
C VAL A 87 38.89 31.07 -25.99
N PRO A 88 38.90 31.92 -24.95
CA PRO A 88 40.11 32.16 -24.15
C PRO A 88 40.59 30.87 -23.47
N VAL A 89 41.86 30.52 -23.65
CA VAL A 89 42.48 29.32 -23.06
C VAL A 89 43.74 29.68 -22.28
N HIS A 90 43.98 28.94 -21.20
CA HIS A 90 45.24 28.96 -20.45
C HIS A 90 45.96 27.63 -20.65
N VAL A 91 47.22 27.66 -21.07
CA VAL A 91 48.01 26.45 -21.34
C VAL A 91 49.14 26.34 -20.33
N GLN A 92 49.07 25.32 -19.49
CA GLN A 92 50.03 25.03 -18.43
C GLN A 92 50.62 23.63 -18.59
N LYS A 93 51.85 23.45 -18.11
CA LYS A 93 52.50 22.15 -17.99
C LYS A 93 52.66 21.85 -16.50
N LYS A 94 52.02 20.77 -16.04
CA LYS A 94 52.05 20.33 -14.63
C LYS A 94 52.84 19.03 -14.54
N THR A 95 54.02 19.04 -13.93
CA THR A 95 54.93 17.88 -13.83
C THR A 95 55.05 17.38 -12.39
N ARG A 96 55.26 16.07 -12.23
CA ARG A 96 55.50 15.48 -10.90
C ARG A 96 56.92 15.81 -10.44
N HIS A 97 57.06 16.24 -9.19
CA HIS A 97 58.37 16.45 -8.59
C HIS A 97 59.07 15.10 -8.28
N ALA A 98 60.40 15.07 -8.33
CA ALA A 98 61.22 13.86 -8.15
C ALA A 98 61.07 13.21 -6.76
N LYS A 99 60.69 13.98 -5.74
CA LYS A 99 60.43 13.49 -4.37
C LYS A 99 59.29 12.45 -4.31
N GLY A 100 58.39 12.45 -5.30
CA GLY A 100 57.24 11.54 -5.36
C GLY A 100 56.02 12.04 -4.59
N ASP A 101 55.01 11.17 -4.50
CA ASP A 101 53.80 11.40 -3.72
C ASP A 101 53.92 10.66 -2.38
N LEU A 102 53.36 11.22 -1.30
CA LEU A 102 53.26 10.56 0.00
C LEU A 102 51.80 10.16 0.27
N GLU A 103 51.56 8.87 0.46
CA GLU A 103 50.24 8.32 0.76
C GLU A 103 50.15 7.96 2.25
N LEU A 104 49.08 8.43 2.90
CA LEU A 104 48.71 8.06 4.27
C LEU A 104 47.39 7.27 4.19
N PRO A 105 47.45 5.95 3.94
CA PRO A 105 46.26 5.14 3.66
C PRO A 105 45.29 5.06 4.85
N GLU A 106 45.79 5.16 6.07
CA GLU A 106 44.96 5.11 7.29
C GLU A 106 43.85 6.17 7.32
N TYR A 107 44.08 7.34 6.71
CA TYR A 107 43.11 8.45 6.66
C TYR A 107 42.73 8.85 5.23
N ASN A 108 43.09 8.06 4.22
CA ASN A 108 42.90 8.39 2.79
C ASN A 108 43.45 9.78 2.40
N LEU A 109 44.66 10.09 2.87
CA LEU A 109 45.33 11.34 2.51
C LEU A 109 46.43 11.03 1.51
N LYS A 110 46.54 11.87 0.49
CA LYS A 110 47.63 11.79 -0.48
C LYS A 110 48.23 13.17 -0.70
N PHE A 111 49.44 13.36 -0.20
CA PHE A 111 50.22 14.56 -0.45
C PHE A 111 50.92 14.43 -1.80
N THR A 112 50.72 15.41 -2.67
CA THR A 112 51.33 15.47 -3.99
C THR A 112 52.08 16.79 -4.15
N LEU A 113 53.28 16.69 -4.69
CA LEU A 113 54.11 17.85 -5.01
C LEU A 113 54.23 17.97 -6.53
N ARG A 114 53.83 19.13 -7.07
CA ARG A 114 53.78 19.38 -8.51
C ARG A 114 54.51 20.67 -8.84
N GLU A 115 55.15 20.70 -10.00
CA GLU A 115 55.67 21.93 -10.59
C GLU A 115 54.69 22.42 -11.65
N GLU A 116 54.29 23.68 -11.55
CA GLU A 116 53.42 24.32 -12.52
C GLU A 116 54.19 25.38 -13.32
N GLN A 117 54.14 25.25 -14.65
CA GLN A 117 54.76 26.20 -15.57
C GLN A 117 53.75 26.65 -16.61
N ASP A 118 53.52 27.96 -16.69
CA ASP A 118 52.75 28.57 -17.78
C ASP A 118 53.54 28.49 -19.08
N VAL A 119 52.90 27.97 -20.13
CA VAL A 119 53.55 27.75 -21.43
C VAL A 119 53.14 28.83 -22.44
N ARG A 120 51.83 29.01 -22.67
CA ARG A 120 51.27 29.93 -23.67
C ARG A 120 49.78 30.22 -23.46
N ARG A 121 49.23 31.15 -24.25
CA ARG A 121 47.81 31.60 -24.16
C ARG A 121 46.95 31.14 -25.35
N ASP A 122 47.51 30.35 -26.25
CA ASP A 122 46.87 29.83 -27.46
C ASP A 122 47.16 28.34 -27.66
N PHE A 123 46.19 27.60 -28.22
CA PHE A 123 46.33 26.17 -28.46
C PHE A 123 45.48 25.73 -29.66
N THR A 124 46.04 24.84 -30.50
CA THR A 124 45.44 24.41 -31.78
C THR A 124 45.04 22.93 -31.83
N GLY A 125 45.22 22.17 -30.74
CA GLY A 125 44.84 20.76 -30.70
C GLY A 125 43.34 20.52 -30.60
N ALA A 126 42.90 19.29 -30.86
CA ALA A 126 41.49 18.91 -30.80
C ALA A 126 41.02 18.70 -29.35
N PRO A 127 39.89 19.29 -28.92
CA PRO A 127 39.35 19.08 -27.57
C PRO A 127 38.97 17.64 -27.24
N MET A 128 38.51 16.85 -28.23
CA MET A 128 38.10 15.45 -28.06
C MET A 128 39.11 14.43 -28.61
N ASP A 129 40.40 14.75 -28.59
CA ASP A 129 41.46 13.81 -29.00
C ASP A 129 41.36 12.46 -28.26
N PRO A 130 41.50 11.30 -28.93
CA PRO A 130 41.36 9.97 -28.31
C PRO A 130 42.32 9.71 -27.14
N MET A 131 43.52 10.27 -27.16
CA MET A 131 44.55 10.13 -26.13
C MET A 131 44.45 11.21 -25.06
N SER A 132 43.64 12.25 -25.28
CA SER A 132 43.43 13.31 -24.31
C SER A 132 42.54 12.91 -23.14
N HIS A 133 42.89 13.38 -21.95
CA HIS A 133 42.07 13.28 -20.74
C HIS A 133 41.30 14.59 -20.55
N VAL A 134 39.97 14.51 -20.70
CA VAL A 134 39.07 15.67 -20.58
C VAL A 134 38.35 15.62 -19.26
N ARG A 135 38.28 16.75 -18.55
CA ARG A 135 37.55 16.91 -17.28
C ARG A 135 36.74 18.18 -17.30
N ILE A 136 35.47 18.10 -16.95
CA ILE A 136 34.58 19.25 -16.74
C ILE A 136 34.37 19.37 -15.23
N ILE A 137 34.70 20.53 -14.68
CA ILE A 137 34.85 20.73 -13.23
C ILE A 137 33.98 21.90 -12.79
N LEU A 138 33.13 21.66 -11.78
CA LEU A 138 32.51 22.68 -10.97
C LEU A 138 33.21 22.69 -9.61
N ARG A 139 33.97 23.74 -9.31
CA ARG A 139 34.79 23.84 -8.09
C ARG A 139 34.23 24.92 -7.18
N ARG A 140 34.19 24.60 -5.89
CA ARG A 140 34.00 25.58 -4.80
C ARG A 140 35.29 25.66 -4.02
N THR A 141 35.72 26.88 -3.73
CA THR A 141 37.00 27.17 -3.10
C THR A 141 36.80 28.02 -1.84
N TRP A 142 37.43 27.61 -0.74
CA TRP A 142 37.45 28.32 0.54
C TRP A 142 38.89 28.64 0.95
N LEU A 143 39.09 29.80 1.57
CA LEU A 143 40.37 30.16 2.20
C LEU A 143 40.24 29.94 3.71
N VAL A 144 41.01 29.01 4.27
CA VAL A 144 40.95 28.61 5.68
C VAL A 144 42.36 28.70 6.29
N GLY A 145 42.62 29.80 7.01
CA GLY A 145 43.95 30.07 7.56
C GLY A 145 45.00 30.19 6.45
N HIS A 146 45.98 29.28 6.47
CA HIS A 146 47.08 29.23 5.48
C HIS A 146 46.76 28.40 4.22
N LEU A 147 45.55 27.83 4.14
CA LEU A 147 45.18 26.80 3.19
C LEU A 147 44.02 27.24 2.29
N GLN A 148 44.03 26.71 1.08
CA GLN A 148 42.88 26.72 0.18
C GLN A 148 42.24 25.32 0.18
N VAL A 149 40.94 25.27 0.45
CA VAL A 149 40.15 24.04 0.37
C VAL A 149 39.37 24.08 -0.93
N ASP A 150 39.60 23.10 -1.80
CA ASP A 150 38.93 22.97 -3.09
C ASP A 150 38.04 21.74 -3.10
N PHE A 151 36.72 21.96 -3.24
CA PHE A 151 35.72 20.90 -3.36
C PHE A 151 35.15 20.91 -4.78
N SER A 152 35.43 19.86 -5.55
CA SER A 152 35.18 19.81 -6.98
C SER A 152 34.22 18.68 -7.35
N LEU A 153 33.24 19.00 -8.19
CA LEU A 153 32.40 18.05 -8.93
C LEU A 153 33.00 17.86 -10.32
N VAL A 154 33.42 16.64 -10.63
CA VAL A 154 34.21 16.34 -11.83
C VAL A 154 33.50 15.33 -12.72
N LYS A 155 33.37 15.62 -14.02
CA LYS A 155 32.99 14.65 -15.05
C LYS A 155 34.17 14.44 -15.98
N SER A 156 34.58 13.19 -16.20
CA SER A 156 35.82 12.88 -16.91
C SER A 156 35.59 11.94 -18.09
N LYS A 157 36.31 12.16 -19.19
CA LYS A 157 36.26 11.29 -20.37
C LYS A 157 36.84 9.91 -20.05
N THR A 158 36.06 8.86 -20.29
CA THR A 158 36.54 7.48 -20.25
C THR A 158 36.98 7.01 -21.66
N ARG A 159 37.74 5.92 -21.74
CA ARG A 159 38.21 5.35 -23.03
C ARG A 159 37.08 4.99 -24.01
N GLN A 160 35.90 4.65 -23.49
CA GLN A 160 34.75 4.26 -24.32
C GLN A 160 33.98 5.48 -24.86
N MET A 161 34.14 6.65 -24.23
CA MET A 161 33.37 7.85 -24.55
C MET A 161 33.95 8.58 -25.76
N LYS A 162 33.09 8.86 -26.75
CA LYS A 162 33.46 9.52 -28.00
C LYS A 162 32.96 10.96 -28.10
N THR A 163 31.95 11.34 -27.31
CA THR A 163 31.30 12.66 -27.39
C THR A 163 31.24 13.38 -26.04
N PHE A 164 31.19 14.73 -26.06
CA PHE A 164 30.95 15.52 -24.84
C PHE A 164 29.59 15.22 -24.19
N SER A 165 28.58 14.85 -24.98
CA SER A 165 27.25 14.49 -24.46
C SER A 165 27.33 13.29 -23.52
N GLU A 166 28.12 12.27 -23.88
CA GLU A 166 28.34 11.10 -23.02
C GLU A 166 29.02 11.47 -21.70
N ILE A 167 30.01 12.37 -21.74
CA ILE A 167 30.70 12.88 -20.53
C ILE A 167 29.69 13.63 -19.64
N LEU A 168 28.86 14.50 -20.22
CA LEU A 168 27.89 15.29 -19.47
C LEU A 168 26.77 14.46 -18.84
N LYS A 169 26.44 13.29 -19.41
CA LYS A 169 25.48 12.32 -18.83
C LYS A 169 26.06 11.50 -17.68
N GLN A 170 27.39 11.52 -17.48
CA GLN A 170 28.03 10.80 -16.39
C GLN A 170 27.60 11.35 -15.02
N THR A 171 27.54 10.46 -14.03
CA THR A 171 27.50 10.88 -12.62
C THR A 171 28.84 11.55 -12.27
N PRO A 172 28.83 12.79 -11.75
CA PRO A 172 30.06 13.45 -11.36
C PRO A 172 30.72 12.73 -10.17
N SER A 173 32.06 12.69 -10.16
CA SER A 173 32.84 12.30 -8.99
C SER A 173 33.16 13.52 -8.14
N TYR A 174 33.13 13.34 -6.83
CA TYR A 174 33.58 14.37 -5.89
C TYR A 174 35.08 14.25 -5.65
N GLU A 175 35.76 15.38 -5.64
CA GLU A 175 37.17 15.50 -5.32
C GLU A 175 37.37 16.61 -4.30
N LEU A 176 38.20 16.35 -3.29
CA LEU A 176 38.51 17.29 -2.22
C LEU A 176 40.02 17.43 -2.08
N GLU A 177 40.50 18.66 -2.22
CA GLU A 177 41.92 19.00 -2.25
C GLU A 177 42.20 20.13 -1.25
N LEU A 178 43.31 20.04 -0.52
CA LEU A 178 43.87 21.11 0.30
C LEU A 178 45.16 21.59 -0.34
N GLU A 179 45.25 22.87 -0.66
CA GLU A 179 46.42 23.48 -1.27
C GLU A 179 47.07 24.47 -0.29
N LEU A 180 48.41 24.47 -0.23
CA LEU A 180 49.18 25.42 0.56
C LEU A 180 49.32 26.75 -0.18
N VAL A 181 48.73 27.82 0.36
CA VAL A 181 48.79 29.17 -0.25
C VAL A 181 49.75 30.09 0.51
N ASP A 182 49.73 30.08 1.85
CA ASP A 182 50.62 30.91 2.65
C ASP A 182 51.94 30.20 2.95
N ARG A 183 52.92 30.42 2.07
CA ARG A 183 54.23 29.76 2.11
C ARG A 183 55.23 30.38 3.09
N LYS A 184 54.90 31.54 3.67
CA LYS A 184 55.78 32.31 4.56
C LYS A 184 55.57 31.99 6.04
N ALA A 185 54.47 31.31 6.39
CA ALA A 185 54.17 30.91 7.75
C ALA A 185 55.18 29.87 8.29
N ALA A 186 55.31 29.79 9.62
CA ALA A 186 56.17 28.79 10.26
C ALA A 186 55.65 27.37 9.99
N ILE A 187 56.56 26.41 9.78
CA ILE A 187 56.20 25.03 9.42
C ILE A 187 55.31 24.36 10.49
N ASP A 188 55.55 24.65 11.77
CA ASP A 188 54.73 24.10 12.85
C ASP A 188 53.29 24.65 12.81
N ASP A 189 53.11 25.94 12.49
CA ASP A 189 51.78 26.54 12.29
C ASP A 189 51.07 25.94 11.07
N LEU A 190 51.81 25.67 9.99
CA LEU A 190 51.29 25.00 8.79
C LEU A 190 50.81 23.58 9.11
N MET A 191 51.58 22.81 9.87
CA MET A 191 51.19 21.46 10.29
C MET A 191 49.92 21.47 11.14
N VAL A 192 49.85 22.36 12.13
CA VAL A 192 48.66 22.51 13.00
C VAL A 192 47.44 22.92 12.17
N SER A 193 47.63 23.84 11.21
CA SER A 193 46.55 24.29 10.31
C SER A 193 46.03 23.16 9.41
N PHE A 194 46.92 22.37 8.80
CA PHE A 194 46.55 21.18 8.01
C PHE A 194 45.83 20.15 8.86
N GLU A 195 46.40 19.79 10.02
CA GLU A 195 45.82 18.80 10.91
C GLU A 195 44.42 19.23 11.38
N ARG A 196 44.24 20.49 11.79
CA ARG A 196 42.93 21.02 12.21
C ARG A 196 41.91 20.97 11.08
N THR A 197 42.31 21.34 9.86
CA THR A 197 41.41 21.36 8.69
C THR A 197 41.03 19.95 8.25
N ILE A 198 42.01 19.04 8.15
CA ILE A 198 41.77 17.62 7.86
C ILE A 198 40.87 17.01 8.93
N ARG A 199 41.13 17.26 10.22
CA ARG A 199 40.29 16.77 11.31
C ARG A 199 38.85 17.27 11.18
N THR A 200 38.65 18.54 10.85
CA THR A 200 37.31 19.12 10.64
C THR A 200 36.56 18.44 9.50
N ILE A 201 37.24 18.20 8.37
CA ILE A 201 36.68 17.51 7.20
C ILE A 201 36.37 16.04 7.50
N LEU A 202 37.33 15.30 8.07
CA LEU A 202 37.16 13.89 8.40
C LEU A 202 36.07 13.69 9.45
N SER A 203 35.98 14.57 10.45
CA SER A 203 34.91 14.52 11.45
C SER A 203 33.53 14.73 10.83
N ALA A 204 33.41 15.64 9.85
CA ALA A 204 32.16 15.85 9.11
C ALA A 204 31.80 14.63 8.22
N PHE A 205 32.81 14.01 7.61
CA PHE A 205 32.64 12.81 6.77
C PHE A 205 32.24 11.57 7.59
N GLN A 206 32.98 11.27 8.67
CA GLN A 206 32.75 10.13 9.57
C GLN A 206 31.60 10.38 10.56
N GLN A 207 31.08 11.60 10.63
CA GLN A 207 30.01 12.04 11.53
C GLN A 207 30.33 11.79 13.01
N THR A 208 31.59 12.02 13.37
CA THR A 208 32.08 11.92 14.75
C THR A 208 33.25 12.86 14.93
N SER A 209 33.42 13.42 16.13
CA SER A 209 34.63 14.16 16.49
C SER A 209 35.85 13.25 16.70
N PHE A 210 35.62 11.94 16.80
CA PHE A 210 36.62 10.92 17.10
C PHE A 210 36.96 10.11 15.85
N ILE A 211 37.93 10.61 15.09
CA ILE A 211 38.31 10.04 13.80
C ILE A 211 38.92 8.66 13.98
N LEU A 212 38.37 7.68 13.25
CA LEU A 212 38.89 6.33 13.20
C LEU A 212 39.77 6.14 11.95
N PRO A 213 40.93 5.47 12.08
CA PRO A 213 41.68 4.96 10.95
C PRO A 213 40.90 3.91 10.14
N LYS A 214 41.28 3.71 8.88
CA LYS A 214 40.69 2.69 8.00
C LYS A 214 40.87 1.27 8.54
N SER A 215 42.04 0.97 9.11
CA SER A 215 42.33 -0.33 9.72
C SER A 215 41.35 -0.64 10.87
N ASP A 216 41.11 0.33 11.75
CA ASP A 216 40.13 0.25 12.84
C ASP A 216 38.70 0.07 12.31
N THR A 217 38.31 0.86 11.31
CA THR A 217 36.98 0.77 10.68
C THR A 217 36.72 -0.63 10.11
N LYS A 218 37.70 -1.18 9.37
CA LYS A 218 37.61 -2.55 8.83
C LYS A 218 37.54 -3.59 9.95
N ARG A 219 38.41 -3.47 10.96
CA ARG A 219 38.46 -4.37 12.11
C ARG A 219 37.12 -4.43 12.84
N TYR A 220 36.49 -3.29 13.12
CA TYR A 220 35.20 -3.24 13.82
C TYR A 220 34.05 -3.81 12.99
N ASN A 221 34.04 -3.57 11.68
CA ASN A 221 33.06 -4.17 10.79
C ASN A 221 33.20 -5.70 10.72
N ASP A 222 34.43 -6.20 10.59
CA ASP A 222 34.73 -7.63 10.59
C ASP A 222 34.35 -8.27 11.94
N GLU A 223 34.66 -7.62 13.07
CA GLU A 223 34.27 -8.08 14.42
C GLU A 223 32.74 -8.16 14.58
N PHE A 224 32.01 -7.15 14.14
CA PHE A 224 30.56 -7.12 14.24
C PHE A 224 29.90 -8.17 13.34
N ALA A 225 30.42 -8.38 12.13
CA ALA A 225 29.91 -9.38 11.19
C ALA A 225 29.97 -10.80 11.76
N VAL A 226 31.04 -11.15 12.49
CA VAL A 226 31.20 -12.46 13.14
C VAL A 226 30.11 -12.76 14.17
N ARG A 227 29.49 -11.73 14.78
CA ARG A 227 28.42 -11.91 15.78
C ARG A 227 27.09 -12.36 15.18
N GLY A 228 26.91 -12.28 13.86
CA GLY A 228 25.67 -12.68 13.18
C GLY A 228 24.44 -11.86 13.59
N ILE A 229 24.65 -10.65 14.12
CA ILE A 229 23.59 -9.69 14.45
C ILE A 229 23.16 -8.97 13.17
N LYS A 230 21.85 -8.85 12.95
CA LYS A 230 21.26 -8.21 11.77
C LYS A 230 20.23 -7.17 12.19
N PHE A 231 20.14 -6.09 11.42
CA PHE A 231 19.05 -5.13 11.54
C PHE A 231 17.74 -5.77 11.05
N VAL A 232 16.70 -5.74 11.89
CA VAL A 232 15.36 -6.26 11.56
C VAL A 232 14.35 -5.12 11.42
N ASN A 233 13.61 -5.09 10.32
CA ASN A 233 12.72 -3.99 9.97
C ASN A 233 11.29 -4.23 10.47
N PRO A 234 10.60 -3.19 10.97
CA PRO A 234 9.18 -3.26 11.28
C PRO A 234 8.31 -3.21 10.02
N VAL A 235 7.07 -3.68 10.15
CA VAL A 235 5.99 -3.59 9.14
C VAL A 235 5.07 -2.40 9.42
N THR A 236 4.36 -1.89 8.42
CA THR A 236 3.41 -0.78 8.61
C THR A 236 2.17 -1.27 9.39
N LEU A 237 1.67 -0.46 10.32
CA LEU A 237 0.45 -0.74 11.07
C LEU A 237 -0.77 -0.55 10.16
N GLU A 238 -1.53 -1.62 9.94
CA GLU A 238 -2.82 -1.63 9.22
C GLU A 238 -4.00 -1.69 10.19
N ARG A 239 -5.22 -1.34 9.74
CA ARG A 239 -6.42 -1.23 10.60
C ARG A 239 -6.80 -2.54 11.27
N ARG A 240 -6.55 -3.68 10.62
CA ARG A 240 -6.73 -5.03 11.19
C ARG A 240 -6.00 -5.23 12.52
N HIS A 241 -4.88 -4.54 12.74
CA HIS A 241 -4.10 -4.66 13.96
C HIS A 241 -4.69 -3.87 15.13
N LEU A 242 -5.66 -2.99 14.89
CA LEU A 242 -6.38 -2.24 15.93
C LEU A 242 -7.60 -3.00 16.48
N ARG A 243 -7.92 -4.16 15.88
CA ARG A 243 -9.15 -4.90 16.14
C ARG A 243 -8.93 -6.04 17.14
N GLN A 244 -9.68 -6.04 18.23
CA GLN A 244 -9.53 -7.03 19.30
C GLN A 244 -9.91 -8.45 18.87
N ASP A 245 -10.82 -8.60 17.92
CA ASP A 245 -11.28 -9.87 17.34
C ASP A 245 -10.29 -10.49 16.34
N ARG A 246 -9.24 -9.74 15.96
CA ARG A 246 -8.23 -10.19 14.99
C ARG A 246 -6.97 -10.69 15.67
N ALA A 247 -6.29 -11.66 15.06
CA ALA A 247 -5.01 -12.14 15.56
C ALA A 247 -3.92 -11.05 15.48
N HIS A 248 -2.94 -11.12 16.39
CA HIS A 248 -1.77 -10.23 16.42
C HIS A 248 -2.07 -8.72 16.50
N ASN A 249 -3.24 -8.36 17.03
CA ASN A 249 -3.61 -6.97 17.29
C ASN A 249 -2.79 -6.33 18.42
N ILE A 250 -2.67 -5.00 18.40
CA ILE A 250 -1.88 -4.22 19.36
C ILE A 250 -2.52 -4.13 20.75
N LEU A 251 -3.80 -4.51 20.89
CA LEU A 251 -4.55 -4.43 22.15
C LEU A 251 -4.24 -5.58 23.11
N LYS A 252 -3.39 -6.54 22.71
CA LYS A 252 -3.02 -7.67 23.57
C LYS A 252 -1.55 -8.05 23.45
N GLY A 253 -0.80 -7.88 24.54
CA GLY A 253 0.58 -8.35 24.66
C GLY A 253 1.62 -7.52 23.90
N TYR A 254 1.35 -6.24 23.69
CA TYR A 254 2.25 -5.29 23.02
C TYR A 254 2.75 -4.20 23.97
N THR A 255 3.86 -3.59 23.59
CA THR A 255 4.35 -2.32 24.12
C THR A 255 4.21 -1.24 23.07
N VAL A 256 4.07 0.02 23.50
CA VAL A 256 4.08 1.20 22.65
C VAL A 256 5.22 2.13 23.04
N THR A 257 5.91 2.68 22.04
CA THR A 257 6.94 3.71 22.19
C THR A 257 6.87 4.72 21.04
N ASN A 258 7.46 5.89 21.23
CA ASN A 258 7.52 6.91 20.19
C ASN A 258 8.54 6.55 19.10
N LYS A 259 8.20 6.85 17.85
CA LYS A 259 9.14 6.79 16.73
C LYS A 259 9.90 8.12 16.66
N ALA A 260 11.21 8.10 16.86
CA ALA A 260 12.02 9.31 16.76
C ALA A 260 12.47 9.50 15.30
N ASP A 261 12.65 10.76 14.89
CA ASP A 261 13.26 11.08 13.61
C ASP A 261 14.80 11.04 13.70
N GLY A 262 15.33 9.88 14.12
CA GLY A 262 16.75 9.61 14.29
C GLY A 262 17.28 8.57 13.32
N GLU A 263 18.61 8.47 13.21
CA GLU A 263 19.23 7.44 12.38
C GLU A 263 19.38 6.14 13.18
N ARG A 264 18.80 5.05 12.69
CA ARG A 264 18.94 3.74 13.34
C ARG A 264 20.38 3.22 13.27
N CYS A 265 20.94 2.89 14.42
CA CYS A 265 22.26 2.30 14.55
C CYS A 265 22.35 1.36 15.76
N MET A 266 23.32 0.46 15.72
CA MET A 266 23.67 -0.41 16.84
C MET A 266 24.79 0.25 17.65
N LEU A 267 24.69 0.24 18.96
CA LEU A 267 25.78 0.61 19.87
C LEU A 267 26.45 -0.65 20.36
N THR A 268 27.75 -0.81 20.09
CA THR A 268 28.49 -2.02 20.42
C THR A 268 29.80 -1.70 21.15
N VAL A 269 30.09 -2.45 22.21
CA VAL A 269 31.40 -2.44 22.88
C VAL A 269 32.29 -3.50 22.24
N MET A 270 33.40 -3.04 21.66
CA MET A 270 34.36 -3.85 20.91
C MET A 270 35.41 -4.49 21.82
N ARG A 271 36.23 -5.40 21.27
CA ARG A 271 37.31 -6.10 22.02
C ARG A 271 38.34 -5.17 22.66
N ASP A 272 38.59 -4.01 22.07
CA ASP A 272 39.48 -2.98 22.62
C ASP A 272 38.77 -2.04 23.61
N LYS A 273 37.55 -2.41 24.05
CA LYS A 273 36.68 -1.69 24.99
C LYS A 273 36.11 -0.38 24.46
N ARG A 274 36.38 0.00 23.21
CA ARG A 274 35.79 1.22 22.62
C ARG A 274 34.31 1.00 22.30
N VAL A 275 33.52 2.04 22.50
CA VAL A 275 32.08 2.04 22.23
C VAL A 275 31.82 2.58 20.82
N ILE A 276 31.41 1.71 19.91
CA ILE A 276 31.24 2.00 18.48
C ILE A 276 29.77 2.04 18.11
N LEU A 277 29.37 3.07 17.36
CA LEU A 277 28.10 3.13 16.64
C LEU A 277 28.26 2.48 15.27
N ILE A 278 27.38 1.56 14.93
CA ILE A 278 27.37 0.85 13.66
C ILE A 278 26.04 1.11 12.96
N ARG A 279 26.09 1.70 11.78
CA ARG A 279 24.90 2.03 10.98
C ARG A 279 24.51 0.85 10.11
N SER A 280 23.26 0.80 9.67
CA SER A 280 22.78 -0.24 8.74
C SER A 280 23.50 -0.25 7.38
N THR A 281 24.18 0.86 7.04
CA THR A 281 25.03 1.00 5.85
C THR A 281 26.44 0.42 6.01
N GLY A 282 26.82 -0.02 7.22
CA GLY A 282 28.18 -0.49 7.54
C GLY A 282 29.17 0.63 7.90
N ILE A 283 28.70 1.88 7.95
CA ILE A 283 29.51 3.00 8.46
C ILE A 283 29.62 2.85 9.99
N VAL A 284 30.85 2.95 10.50
CA VAL A 284 31.15 2.88 11.93
C VAL A 284 31.69 4.22 12.43
N SER A 285 31.31 4.59 13.65
CA SER A 285 31.74 5.84 14.29
C SER A 285 32.07 5.57 15.76
N TRP A 286 33.19 6.06 16.27
CA TRP A 286 33.51 5.99 17.70
C TRP A 286 32.79 7.10 18.46
N THR A 287 32.22 6.77 19.62
CA THR A 287 31.53 7.74 20.50
C THR A 287 32.48 8.55 21.37
N GLY A 288 33.76 8.16 21.44
CA GLY A 288 34.75 8.73 22.37
C GLY A 288 34.81 8.04 23.73
N PHE A 289 33.90 7.11 24.00
CA PHE A 289 33.86 6.34 25.25
C PHE A 289 34.62 5.02 25.14
N THR A 290 35.24 4.65 26.25
CA THR A 290 35.92 3.37 26.44
C THR A 290 35.47 2.76 27.77
N ALA A 291 35.09 1.50 27.76
CA ALA A 291 34.74 0.76 28.98
C ALA A 291 36.00 0.50 29.83
N SER A 292 35.88 0.59 31.15
CA SER A 292 36.95 0.27 32.08
C SER A 292 37.06 -1.24 32.33
N LYS A 293 35.92 -1.93 32.40
CA LYS A 293 35.81 -3.38 32.69
C LYS A 293 35.56 -4.23 31.45
N ASP A 294 36.14 -5.42 31.43
CA ASP A 294 36.01 -6.40 30.32
C ASP A 294 34.60 -6.99 30.23
N VAL A 295 33.81 -6.91 31.30
CA VAL A 295 32.45 -7.46 31.35
C VAL A 295 31.53 -6.88 30.28
N HIS A 296 31.81 -5.66 29.81
CA HIS A 296 31.02 -4.99 28.78
C HIS A 296 31.41 -5.37 27.36
N VAL A 297 32.55 -6.04 27.15
CA VAL A 297 32.98 -6.46 25.81
C VAL A 297 31.94 -7.42 25.25
N GLY A 298 31.36 -7.06 24.10
CA GLY A 298 30.26 -7.82 23.52
C GLY A 298 28.90 -7.15 23.62
N ASP A 299 28.72 -6.17 24.50
CA ASP A 299 27.44 -5.49 24.68
C ASP A 299 26.98 -4.87 23.36
N THR A 300 25.72 -5.10 22.97
CA THR A 300 25.15 -4.66 21.70
C THR A 300 23.68 -4.26 21.88
N PHE A 301 23.38 -3.00 21.58
CA PHE A 301 22.06 -2.40 21.73
C PHE A 301 21.57 -1.83 20.40
N ASP A 302 20.29 -2.01 20.09
CA ASP A 302 19.62 -1.42 18.93
C ASP A 302 18.92 -0.13 19.37
N GLY A 303 19.12 0.94 18.60
CA GLY A 303 18.66 2.27 18.98
C GLY A 303 18.62 3.26 17.82
N GLU A 304 18.17 4.46 18.14
CA GLU A 304 18.15 5.61 17.24
C GLU A 304 19.15 6.66 17.73
N TYR A 305 20.05 7.09 16.85
CA TYR A 305 21.01 8.15 17.12
C TYR A 305 20.52 9.48 16.54
N LEU A 306 20.34 10.44 17.44
CA LEU A 306 19.92 11.81 17.15
C LEU A 306 21.16 12.70 17.10
N SER A 307 21.73 12.86 15.91
CA SER A 307 23.01 13.58 15.73
C SER A 307 22.95 15.04 16.19
N GLY A 308 21.80 15.71 16.05
CA GLY A 308 21.56 17.08 16.52
C GLY A 308 21.70 17.25 18.05
N LEU A 309 21.38 16.22 18.83
CA LEU A 309 21.45 16.22 20.30
C LEU A 309 22.64 15.41 20.85
N ASN A 310 23.37 14.71 19.98
CA ASN A 310 24.38 13.72 20.34
C ASN A 310 23.84 12.66 21.33
N LEU A 311 22.60 12.22 21.11
CA LEU A 311 21.84 11.32 21.98
C LEU A 311 21.60 9.98 21.27
N PHE A 312 21.90 8.87 21.94
CA PHE A 312 21.54 7.53 21.50
C PHE A 312 20.40 6.98 22.36
N CYS A 313 19.25 6.73 21.75
CA CYS A 313 18.06 6.18 22.42
C CYS A 313 17.97 4.67 22.15
N ILE A 314 18.23 3.85 23.16
CA ILE A 314 18.08 2.40 23.12
C ILE A 314 16.60 2.04 23.05
N PHE A 315 16.21 1.16 22.13
CA PHE A 315 14.87 0.57 22.10
C PHE A 315 14.90 -0.97 22.18
N ASP A 316 16.03 -1.63 21.95
CA ASP A 316 16.16 -3.08 22.16
C ASP A 316 17.62 -3.47 22.53
N THR A 317 17.80 -4.64 23.15
CA THR A 317 19.11 -5.16 23.58
C THR A 317 19.35 -6.53 22.98
N TYR A 318 20.44 -6.72 22.25
CA TYR A 318 20.73 -7.98 21.57
C TYR A 318 21.80 -8.79 22.29
N ALA A 319 22.77 -8.11 22.90
CA ALA A 319 23.77 -8.73 23.74
C ALA A 319 24.06 -7.88 24.98
N PHE A 320 24.20 -8.52 26.13
CA PHE A 320 24.50 -7.87 27.40
C PHE A 320 25.45 -8.74 28.22
N ARG A 321 26.49 -8.11 28.78
CA ARG A 321 27.65 -8.71 29.44
C ARG A 321 28.28 -9.84 28.63
N GLY A 322 28.44 -9.60 27.33
CA GLY A 322 28.99 -10.56 26.37
C GLY A 322 28.10 -11.77 26.04
N LYS A 323 26.87 -11.84 26.56
CA LYS A 323 25.90 -12.92 26.29
C LYS A 323 24.81 -12.46 25.33
N ASP A 324 24.40 -13.35 24.44
CA ASP A 324 23.24 -13.14 23.56
C ASP A 324 21.95 -13.19 24.39
N VAL A 325 21.15 -12.13 24.32
CA VAL A 325 19.89 -11.99 25.04
C VAL A 325 18.67 -11.89 24.11
N ARG A 326 18.84 -12.14 22.81
CA ARG A 326 17.76 -12.05 21.81
C ARG A 326 16.59 -12.99 22.09
N MET A 327 16.82 -14.07 22.84
CA MET A 327 15.79 -15.05 23.22
C MET A 327 14.93 -14.61 24.41
N LEU A 328 15.32 -13.57 25.15
CA LEU A 328 14.55 -13.03 26.27
C LEU A 328 13.34 -12.23 25.77
N PRO A 329 12.27 -12.07 26.57
CA PRO A 329 11.19 -11.13 26.27
C PRO A 329 11.71 -9.68 26.24
N LEU A 330 11.02 -8.79 25.51
CA LEU A 330 11.36 -7.37 25.49
C LEU A 330 11.22 -6.77 26.91
N MET A 331 10.07 -7.04 27.55
CA MET A 331 9.68 -6.50 28.85
C MET A 331 8.89 -7.55 29.64
N THR A 332 9.06 -7.59 30.96
CA THR A 332 8.26 -8.38 31.92
C THR A 332 7.42 -7.43 32.79
N THR A 333 6.86 -7.85 33.93
CA THR A 333 6.20 -6.89 34.84
C THR A 333 7.22 -5.96 35.50
N ASP A 334 6.81 -4.79 35.95
CA ASP A 334 7.70 -3.85 36.63
C ASP A 334 8.29 -4.47 37.91
N GLU A 335 7.53 -5.30 38.63
CA GLU A 335 8.04 -6.04 39.78
C GLU A 335 9.13 -7.04 39.37
N ASP A 336 8.92 -7.78 38.27
CA ASP A 336 9.89 -8.74 37.75
C ASP A 336 11.17 -8.05 37.29
N ILE A 337 11.07 -6.87 36.64
CA ILE A 337 12.25 -6.11 36.22
C ILE A 337 12.96 -5.54 37.45
N ALA A 338 12.25 -5.11 38.49
CA ALA A 338 12.87 -4.65 39.74
C ALA A 338 13.61 -5.79 40.46
N ALA A 339 13.02 -6.98 40.53
CA ALA A 339 13.61 -8.14 41.20
C ALA A 339 14.71 -8.83 40.38
N ARG A 340 14.53 -8.95 39.05
CA ARG A 340 15.40 -9.69 38.12
C ARG A 340 15.54 -8.96 36.78
N PRO A 341 16.24 -7.81 36.74
CA PRO A 341 16.35 -6.99 35.54
C PRO A 341 16.84 -7.74 34.30
N THR A 342 17.76 -8.69 34.47
CA THR A 342 18.41 -9.39 33.36
C THR A 342 17.54 -10.47 32.71
N PHE A 343 16.28 -10.62 33.11
CA PHE A 343 15.31 -11.54 32.51
C PHE A 343 14.50 -10.90 31.37
N SER A 344 14.72 -9.62 31.07
CA SER A 344 14.14 -8.91 29.94
C SER A 344 15.19 -8.06 29.21
N ARG A 345 14.98 -7.82 27.92
CA ARG A 345 15.93 -7.03 27.09
C ARG A 345 15.98 -5.57 27.50
N LEU A 346 14.84 -4.97 27.90
CA LEU A 346 14.81 -3.60 28.44
C LEU A 346 15.40 -3.53 29.85
N GLY A 347 15.23 -4.57 30.68
CA GLY A 347 15.89 -4.63 31.98
C GLY A 347 17.42 -4.73 31.86
N CYS A 348 17.94 -5.44 30.86
CA CYS A 348 19.37 -5.40 30.51
C CYS A 348 19.82 -3.98 30.09
N ALA A 349 19.05 -3.26 29.29
CA ALA A 349 19.35 -1.87 28.93
C ALA A 349 19.40 -0.96 30.16
N ARG A 350 18.47 -1.14 31.12
CA ARG A 350 18.44 -0.39 32.38
C ARG A 350 19.71 -0.61 33.21
N GLU A 351 20.16 -1.86 33.35
CA GLU A 351 21.41 -2.13 34.07
C GLU A 351 22.63 -1.60 33.33
N PHE A 352 22.65 -1.65 31.99
CA PHE A 352 23.70 -1.02 31.21
C PHE A 352 23.78 0.50 31.43
N LEU A 353 22.65 1.20 31.55
CA LEU A 353 22.63 2.63 31.84
C LEU A 353 23.16 2.98 33.24
N LYS A 354 22.99 2.08 34.22
CA LYS A 354 23.63 2.22 35.54
C LYS A 354 25.14 2.04 35.42
N ASP A 355 25.56 1.00 34.70
CA ASP A 355 26.97 0.71 34.45
C ASP A 355 27.63 1.85 33.63
N TRP A 356 26.90 2.50 32.72
CA TRP A 356 27.37 3.62 31.89
C TRP A 356 27.97 4.77 32.72
N ALA A 357 27.35 5.11 33.84
CA ALA A 357 27.80 6.21 34.70
C ALA A 357 29.08 5.87 35.51
N LEU A 358 29.39 4.59 35.69
CA LEU A 358 30.45 4.11 36.58
C LEU A 358 31.65 3.54 35.81
N ASP A 359 31.38 2.82 34.73
CA ASP A 359 32.32 1.93 34.07
C ASP A 359 32.80 2.45 32.71
N PHE A 360 32.40 3.67 32.30
CA PHE A 360 32.76 4.24 31.01
C PHE A 360 33.46 5.59 31.15
N ALA A 361 34.61 5.72 30.51
CA ALA A 361 35.43 6.93 30.55
C ALA A 361 35.46 7.63 29.18
N LEU A 362 35.32 8.96 29.19
CA LEU A 362 35.43 9.79 27.99
C LEU A 362 36.91 10.09 27.68
N SER A 363 37.33 9.82 26.46
CA SER A 363 38.66 10.21 25.97
C SER A 363 38.65 11.69 25.51
N ALA A 364 38.82 12.63 26.45
CA ALA A 364 39.09 14.07 26.28
C ALA A 364 38.25 14.91 25.26
N THR A 365 37.52 15.88 25.83
CA THR A 365 36.97 17.16 25.29
C THR A 365 36.45 17.19 23.84
N GLY A 366 35.18 16.81 23.67
CA GLY A 366 34.32 17.29 22.59
C GLY A 366 33.36 18.38 23.07
N ASN A 367 32.94 19.29 22.18
CA ASN A 367 32.05 20.43 22.50
C ASN A 367 30.60 20.04 22.88
N ARG A 368 30.21 18.77 22.75
CA ARG A 368 28.87 18.25 23.12
C ARG A 368 28.99 16.88 23.78
N MET A 369 28.44 16.75 24.98
CA MET A 369 28.44 15.50 25.73
C MET A 369 27.57 14.45 25.02
N PHE A 370 28.13 13.27 24.74
CA PHE A 370 27.34 12.14 24.21
C PHE A 370 26.45 11.61 25.32
N ARG A 371 25.15 11.48 25.03
CA ARG A 371 24.15 10.96 25.96
C ARG A 371 23.61 9.63 25.48
N ILE A 372 23.24 8.80 26.44
CA ILE A 372 22.59 7.52 26.18
C ILE A 372 21.41 7.36 27.12
N GLU A 373 20.27 6.98 26.55
CA GLU A 373 19.02 6.84 27.27
C GLU A 373 18.25 5.63 26.72
N SER A 374 17.38 5.03 27.54
CA SER A 374 16.40 4.07 27.05
C SER A 374 15.13 4.82 26.66
N LYS A 375 14.51 4.42 25.54
CA LYS A 375 13.19 4.94 25.19
C LYS A 375 12.17 4.61 26.27
N MET A 376 11.14 5.46 26.35
CA MET A 376 9.97 5.22 27.18
C MET A 376 9.10 4.15 26.51
N PHE A 377 8.83 3.07 27.23
CA PHE A 377 7.90 2.02 26.82
C PHE A 377 6.72 2.00 27.79
N LEU A 378 5.52 1.94 27.23
CA LEU A 378 4.31 1.67 27.99
C LEU A 378 3.69 0.36 27.49
N ALA A 379 2.98 -0.34 28.36
CA ALA A 379 2.34 -1.60 28.05
C ALA A 379 0.99 -1.68 28.78
N GLY A 380 -0.01 -2.22 28.09
CA GLY A 380 -1.37 -2.41 28.60
C GLY A 380 -2.13 -3.31 27.64
N ASP A 381 -3.24 -3.89 28.10
CA ASP A 381 -4.15 -4.68 27.27
C ASP A 381 -5.52 -4.00 27.23
N GLY A 382 -6.22 -4.05 26.09
CA GLY A 382 -7.53 -3.42 25.90
C GLY A 382 -7.48 -1.90 26.08
N THR A 383 -8.36 -1.35 26.92
CA THR A 383 -8.43 0.09 27.23
C THR A 383 -7.15 0.63 27.86
N ALA A 384 -6.40 -0.18 28.61
CA ALA A 384 -5.12 0.26 29.16
C ALA A 384 -4.08 0.55 28.05
N MET A 385 -4.17 -0.10 26.88
CA MET A 385 -3.31 0.24 25.74
C MET A 385 -3.68 1.61 25.16
N GLU A 386 -4.95 1.99 25.16
CA GLU A 386 -5.39 3.32 24.72
C GLU A 386 -4.80 4.43 25.59
N GLU A 387 -4.85 4.24 26.92
CA GLU A 387 -4.23 5.16 27.88
C GLU A 387 -2.72 5.27 27.65
N CYS A 388 -2.06 4.14 27.37
CA CYS A 388 -0.63 4.10 27.04
C CYS A 388 -0.32 4.88 25.75
N VAL A 389 -1.08 4.67 24.68
CA VAL A 389 -0.96 5.40 23.41
C VAL A 389 -1.17 6.88 23.66
N ALA A 390 -2.25 7.26 24.34
CA ALA A 390 -2.58 8.64 24.61
C ALA A 390 -1.49 9.36 25.40
N LYS A 391 -0.94 8.68 26.43
CA LYS A 391 0.15 9.17 27.26
C LYS A 391 1.44 9.37 26.47
N ILE A 392 1.87 8.39 25.66
CA ILE A 392 3.08 8.54 24.80
C ILE A 392 2.90 9.74 23.86
N MET A 393 1.75 9.87 23.21
CA MET A 393 1.52 10.95 22.25
C MET A 393 1.40 12.33 22.91
N SER A 394 0.92 12.42 24.15
CA SER A 394 0.90 13.69 24.92
C SER A 394 2.25 14.05 25.55
N THR A 395 3.18 13.10 25.63
CA THR A 395 4.48 13.31 26.26
C THR A 395 5.37 14.14 25.33
N LYS A 396 5.88 15.27 25.83
CA LYS A 396 6.85 16.08 25.08
C LYS A 396 8.25 15.48 25.22
N PHE A 397 8.88 15.19 24.09
CA PHE A 397 10.27 14.74 24.01
C PHE A 397 11.19 15.90 23.60
N GLU A 398 12.49 15.80 23.88
CA GLU A 398 13.50 16.80 23.46
C GLU A 398 13.73 16.81 21.93
N TYR A 399 13.18 15.81 21.23
CA TYR A 399 13.37 15.57 19.81
C TYR A 399 12.03 15.32 19.10
N GLU A 400 12.03 15.57 17.79
CA GLU A 400 10.87 15.36 16.93
C GLU A 400 10.48 13.88 16.84
N THR A 401 9.18 13.63 16.85
CA THR A 401 8.58 12.29 16.71
C THR A 401 7.69 12.24 15.49
N ASP A 402 7.77 11.14 14.73
CA ASP A 402 7.06 10.98 13.44
C ASP A 402 6.13 9.76 13.44
N GLY A 403 5.65 9.36 14.62
CA GLY A 403 4.70 8.26 14.80
C GLY A 403 4.99 7.39 16.03
N LEU A 404 4.51 6.15 15.96
CA LEU A 404 4.57 5.17 17.06
C LEU A 404 5.16 3.84 16.58
N ILE A 405 5.80 3.11 17.50
CA ILE A 405 6.27 1.74 17.29
C ILE A 405 5.60 0.82 18.31
N PHE A 406 5.03 -0.27 17.82
CA PHE A 406 4.43 -1.34 18.63
C PHE A 406 5.30 -2.58 18.56
N THR A 407 5.77 -3.06 19.71
CA THR A 407 6.65 -4.23 19.79
C THR A 407 6.03 -5.29 20.70
N PRO A 408 6.02 -6.59 20.33
CA PRO A 408 5.44 -7.62 21.18
C PRO A 408 6.22 -7.75 22.51
N ARG A 409 5.50 -7.74 23.63
CA ARG A 409 6.09 -7.72 24.98
C ARG A 409 6.93 -8.95 25.29
N SER A 410 6.39 -10.13 24.98
CA SER A 410 6.98 -11.44 25.35
C SER A 410 7.79 -12.12 24.25
N SER A 411 7.80 -11.59 23.02
CA SER A 411 8.46 -12.25 21.90
C SER A 411 9.99 -12.13 21.99
N PRO A 412 10.76 -13.18 21.62
CA PRO A 412 12.18 -13.02 21.30
C PRO A 412 12.36 -12.10 20.08
N VAL A 413 13.60 -11.67 19.80
CA VAL A 413 13.92 -10.84 18.63
C VAL A 413 13.71 -11.62 17.34
N ALA A 414 12.73 -11.21 16.53
CA ALA A 414 12.44 -11.73 15.19
C ALA A 414 12.50 -13.28 15.07
N PRO A 415 11.64 -14.02 15.81
CA PRO A 415 11.62 -15.47 15.74
C PRO A 415 11.33 -15.95 14.32
N PRO A 416 11.81 -17.14 13.91
CA PRO A 416 11.64 -17.63 12.54
C PRO A 416 10.19 -17.64 12.04
N ALA A 417 9.22 -17.89 12.93
CA ALA A 417 7.79 -17.87 12.62
C ALA A 417 7.26 -16.48 12.24
N ASP A 418 7.88 -15.41 12.77
CA ASP A 418 7.45 -14.02 12.58
C ASP A 418 8.42 -13.22 11.71
N ARG A 419 9.27 -13.91 10.95
CA ARG A 419 10.35 -13.29 10.18
C ARG A 419 10.26 -13.63 8.70
N ARG A 420 10.20 -12.59 7.87
CA ARG A 420 10.38 -12.68 6.41
C ARG A 420 11.64 -11.91 6.03
N ASN A 421 12.70 -12.62 5.65
CA ASN A 421 14.03 -12.04 5.40
C ASN A 421 14.53 -11.23 6.62
N ASN A 422 14.80 -9.93 6.45
CA ASN A 422 15.18 -9.01 7.52
C ASN A 422 13.98 -8.20 8.03
N THR A 423 12.74 -8.68 7.86
CA THR A 423 11.52 -8.00 8.31
C THR A 423 10.87 -8.83 9.42
N TRP A 424 10.53 -8.17 10.52
CA TRP A 424 9.81 -8.74 11.64
C TRP A 424 8.33 -8.39 11.51
N LEU A 425 7.52 -9.40 11.21
CA LEU A 425 6.11 -9.25 10.82
C LEU A 425 5.19 -8.80 11.96
N ARG A 426 5.66 -8.85 13.21
CA ARG A 426 4.89 -8.47 14.40
C ARG A 426 5.37 -7.20 15.08
N VAL A 427 6.31 -6.46 14.49
CA VAL A 427 6.67 -5.14 14.98
C VAL A 427 6.07 -4.12 14.05
N TYR A 428 5.11 -3.35 14.55
CA TYR A 428 4.36 -2.42 13.73
C TYR A 428 4.90 -0.99 13.90
N LYS A 429 4.97 -0.26 12.80
CA LYS A 429 5.19 1.19 12.80
C LYS A 429 3.92 1.88 12.33
N TRP A 430 3.45 2.84 13.11
CA TRP A 430 2.40 3.74 12.69
C TRP A 430 3.00 5.11 12.40
N LYS A 431 2.51 5.77 11.35
CA LYS A 431 2.82 7.16 11.02
C LYS A 431 1.53 7.91 10.76
N PRO A 432 1.49 9.22 11.03
CA PRO A 432 0.42 10.08 10.55
C PRO A 432 0.23 9.95 9.03
N ALA A 433 -1.04 10.01 8.58
CA ALA A 433 -1.41 9.74 7.20
C ALA A 433 -0.72 10.67 6.18
N ASP A 434 -0.59 11.94 6.56
CA ASP A 434 0.06 13.02 5.81
C ASP A 434 1.59 12.84 5.68
N GLN A 435 2.18 11.98 6.51
CA GLN A 435 3.62 11.69 6.53
C GLN A 435 3.99 10.36 5.87
N ASN A 436 3.03 9.69 5.22
CA ASN A 436 3.30 8.48 4.46
C ASN A 436 4.03 8.81 3.14
N SER A 437 5.12 8.09 2.89
CA SER A 437 5.93 8.24 1.68
C SER A 437 6.36 6.88 1.13
N ILE A 438 6.53 6.82 -0.20
CA ILE A 438 7.04 5.65 -0.92
C ILE A 438 8.26 6.08 -1.74
N ASP A 439 9.32 5.28 -1.64
CA ASP A 439 10.52 5.48 -2.44
C ASP A 439 10.39 4.73 -3.78
N PHE A 440 10.48 5.45 -4.90
CA PHE A 440 10.39 4.90 -6.25
C PHE A 440 11.68 5.13 -7.03
N MET A 441 12.03 4.21 -7.93
CA MET A 441 12.90 4.56 -9.04
C MET A 441 12.08 5.29 -10.10
N VAL A 442 12.50 6.49 -10.50
CA VAL A 442 11.82 7.27 -11.53
C VAL A 442 12.53 7.12 -12.88
N ARG A 443 11.74 6.92 -13.94
CA ARG A 443 12.17 7.09 -15.33
C ARG A 443 11.30 8.08 -16.06
N TYR A 444 11.89 9.07 -16.71
CA TYR A 444 11.16 10.03 -17.52
C TYR A 444 11.91 10.37 -18.80
N ASN A 445 11.16 10.64 -19.86
CA ASN A 445 11.73 11.15 -21.10
C ASN A 445 11.56 12.68 -21.12
N PRO A 446 12.59 13.46 -21.44
CA PRO A 446 12.46 14.90 -21.62
C PRO A 446 11.41 15.21 -22.68
N GLY A 447 10.38 15.95 -22.29
CA GLY A 447 9.27 16.36 -23.15
C GLY A 447 8.28 17.19 -22.33
N GLU A 448 8.08 18.45 -22.71
CA GLU A 448 7.17 19.35 -21.99
C GLU A 448 5.72 18.91 -22.23
N SER A 449 5.01 18.68 -21.12
CA SER A 449 3.56 18.53 -21.04
C SER A 449 3.04 19.65 -20.14
N TYR A 450 1.73 19.83 -20.15
CA TYR A 450 1.06 20.75 -19.24
C TYR A 450 0.22 19.99 -18.22
N ASP A 451 0.23 20.47 -16.99
CA ASP A 451 -0.60 19.96 -15.91
C ASP A 451 -1.72 20.96 -15.60
N PRO A 452 -2.99 20.62 -15.90
CA PRO A 452 -4.11 21.53 -15.74
C PRO A 452 -4.45 21.80 -14.26
N VAL A 453 -4.08 20.91 -13.34
CA VAL A 453 -4.44 21.04 -11.92
C VAL A 453 -3.52 22.03 -11.21
N LEU A 454 -2.21 21.98 -11.49
CA LEU A 454 -1.23 22.92 -10.91
C LEU A 454 -0.93 24.11 -11.82
N SER A 455 -1.56 24.17 -13.00
CA SER A 455 -1.30 25.18 -14.02
C SER A 455 0.19 25.36 -14.35
N SER A 456 0.93 24.24 -14.42
CA SER A 456 2.39 24.25 -14.54
C SER A 456 2.90 23.36 -15.67
N ARG A 457 4.09 23.68 -16.18
CA ARG A 457 4.80 22.81 -17.13
C ARG A 457 5.38 21.62 -16.38
N VAL A 458 5.25 20.43 -16.95
CA VAL A 458 5.65 19.17 -16.33
C VAL A 458 6.34 18.23 -17.33
N PHE A 459 7.15 17.31 -16.82
CA PHE A 459 7.55 16.10 -17.56
C PHE A 459 6.71 14.91 -17.12
N LYS A 460 6.39 14.01 -18.06
CA LYS A 460 5.74 12.74 -17.76
C LYS A 460 6.79 11.67 -17.45
N GLY A 461 6.60 10.96 -16.35
CA GLY A 461 7.47 9.88 -15.91
C GLY A 461 6.71 8.62 -15.49
N MET A 462 7.48 7.57 -15.26
CA MET A 462 7.06 6.28 -14.72
C MET A 462 7.81 5.97 -13.43
N LEU A 463 7.08 5.43 -12.45
CA LEU A 463 7.54 5.04 -11.14
C LEU A 463 7.66 3.51 -11.06
N PHE A 464 8.81 3.06 -10.55
CA PHE A 464 9.13 1.65 -10.39
C PHE A 464 9.39 1.32 -8.93
N VAL A 465 8.97 0.11 -8.55
CA VAL A 465 9.26 -0.54 -7.28
C VAL A 465 10.16 -1.75 -7.48
N SER A 466 10.83 -2.19 -6.43
CA SER A 466 11.58 -3.44 -6.44
C SER A 466 10.62 -4.62 -6.30
N ARG A 467 10.64 -5.55 -7.24
CA ARG A 467 9.88 -6.81 -7.17
C ARG A 467 10.79 -8.00 -7.39
N SER A 468 10.56 -9.07 -6.64
CA SER A 468 11.29 -10.33 -6.87
C SER A 468 10.60 -11.13 -7.98
N ARG A 469 11.38 -11.79 -8.82
CA ARG A 469 10.91 -12.66 -9.89
C ARG A 469 10.00 -13.73 -9.29
N ASN A 470 8.83 -13.92 -9.91
CA ASN A 470 7.80 -14.85 -9.46
C ASN A 470 7.17 -14.56 -8.08
N SER A 471 7.29 -13.34 -7.51
CA SER A 471 6.63 -13.05 -6.22
C SER A 471 5.11 -13.08 -6.35
N ASP A 472 4.54 -12.13 -7.10
CA ASP A 472 3.10 -11.86 -7.16
C ASP A 472 2.67 -11.59 -8.60
N ILE A 473 1.44 -12.03 -8.93
CA ILE A 473 0.79 -11.73 -10.20
C ILE A 473 -0.01 -10.44 -10.00
N ILE A 474 0.24 -9.43 -10.83
CA ILE A 474 -0.50 -8.16 -10.78
C ILE A 474 -1.90 -8.41 -11.36
N TYR A 475 -2.95 -8.01 -10.63
CA TYR A 475 -4.34 -8.12 -11.08
C TYR A 475 -4.65 -9.52 -11.66
N PRO A 476 -4.56 -10.58 -10.84
CA PRO A 476 -4.54 -11.95 -11.33
C PRO A 476 -5.83 -12.33 -12.06
N CYS A 477 -6.99 -11.81 -11.64
CA CYS A 477 -8.25 -12.11 -12.32
C CYS A 477 -8.32 -11.45 -13.70
N GLU A 478 -7.91 -10.18 -13.84
CA GLU A 478 -7.88 -9.52 -15.14
C GLU A 478 -6.76 -10.01 -16.04
N THR A 479 -5.66 -10.48 -15.47
CA THR A 479 -4.60 -11.18 -16.21
C THR A 479 -5.15 -12.49 -16.78
N MET A 480 -5.97 -13.22 -16.00
CA MET A 480 -6.62 -14.45 -16.46
C MET A 480 -7.63 -14.17 -17.58
N THR A 481 -8.42 -13.09 -17.48
CA THR A 481 -9.41 -12.71 -18.50
C THR A 481 -8.79 -11.97 -19.70
N GLY A 482 -7.51 -11.61 -19.64
CA GLY A 482 -6.81 -10.87 -20.70
C GLY A 482 -7.16 -9.38 -20.76
N GLU A 483 -7.85 -8.85 -19.75
CA GLU A 483 -8.19 -7.43 -19.64
C GLU A 483 -7.01 -6.60 -19.12
N TYR A 484 -6.11 -7.23 -18.36
CA TYR A 484 -4.91 -6.57 -17.89
C TYR A 484 -3.80 -6.64 -18.92
N VAL A 485 -3.31 -5.46 -19.32
CA VAL A 485 -2.13 -5.30 -20.16
C VAL A 485 -1.03 -4.66 -19.32
N PRO A 486 0.12 -5.32 -19.12
CA PRO A 486 1.26 -4.72 -18.45
C PRO A 486 1.68 -3.41 -19.13
N PRO A 487 2.04 -2.36 -18.37
CA PRO A 487 2.46 -1.10 -18.96
C PRO A 487 3.75 -1.31 -19.77
N THR A 488 3.88 -0.57 -20.87
CA THR A 488 5.12 -0.59 -21.66
C THR A 488 6.23 0.07 -20.86
N VAL A 489 7.29 -0.67 -20.58
CA VAL A 489 8.46 -0.16 -19.83
C VAL A 489 9.62 0.13 -20.78
N PRO A 490 10.56 1.03 -20.39
CA PRO A 490 11.77 1.27 -21.18
C PRO A 490 12.58 -0.01 -21.43
N VAL A 491 13.20 -0.13 -22.62
CA VAL A 491 13.90 -1.36 -23.06
C VAL A 491 15.02 -1.79 -22.13
N ASP A 492 15.75 -0.84 -21.55
CA ASP A 492 16.80 -1.09 -20.57
C ASP A 492 16.24 -1.67 -19.26
N VAL A 493 15.10 -1.14 -18.80
CA VAL A 493 14.36 -1.66 -17.64
C VAL A 493 13.84 -3.07 -17.92
N GLN A 494 13.28 -3.31 -19.11
CA GLN A 494 12.79 -4.62 -19.51
C GLN A 494 13.89 -5.69 -19.47
N ARG A 495 15.07 -5.40 -20.04
CA ARG A 495 16.22 -6.32 -20.02
C ARG A 495 16.68 -6.63 -18.58
N MET A 496 16.69 -5.63 -17.70
CA MET A 496 17.02 -5.86 -16.29
C MET A 496 16.02 -6.83 -15.64
N SER A 497 14.74 -6.70 -15.97
CA SER A 497 13.69 -7.55 -15.41
C SER A 497 13.71 -9.00 -15.89
N GLU A 498 14.29 -9.27 -17.06
CA GLU A 498 14.43 -10.63 -17.60
C GLU A 498 15.66 -11.36 -17.03
N LEU A 499 16.74 -10.61 -16.75
CA LEU A 499 18.03 -11.15 -16.35
C LEU A 499 18.20 -11.28 -14.84
N GLN A 500 17.54 -10.43 -14.04
CA GLN A 500 17.75 -10.38 -12.59
C GLN A 500 16.59 -11.01 -11.80
N ASP A 501 16.94 -11.62 -10.67
CA ASP A 501 15.96 -12.16 -9.72
C ASP A 501 15.18 -11.07 -8.98
N ARG A 502 15.75 -9.87 -8.83
CA ARG A 502 15.07 -8.71 -8.27
C ARG A 502 15.14 -7.58 -9.29
N ALA A 503 13.98 -7.10 -9.69
CA ALA A 503 13.83 -6.29 -10.88
C ALA A 503 12.95 -5.05 -10.63
N PRO A 504 13.15 -3.98 -11.42
CA PRO A 504 12.23 -2.85 -11.45
C PRO A 504 10.90 -3.27 -12.10
N SER A 505 9.80 -3.04 -11.38
CA SER A 505 8.43 -3.26 -11.87
C SER A 505 7.64 -1.97 -11.73
N ALA A 506 6.80 -1.65 -12.72
CA ALA A 506 5.87 -0.52 -12.62
C ALA A 506 5.00 -0.67 -11.36
N PHE A 507 4.77 0.44 -10.65
CA PHE A 507 3.96 0.44 -9.44
C PHE A 507 2.46 0.38 -9.74
N GLN A 508 1.82 -0.74 -9.42
CA GLN A 508 0.40 -0.99 -9.70
C GLN A 508 -0.25 -1.63 -8.47
N PRO A 509 -0.74 -0.81 -7.53
CA PRO A 509 -1.32 -1.28 -6.29
C PRO A 509 -2.72 -1.87 -6.47
N SER A 510 -3.09 -2.76 -5.56
CA SER A 510 -4.35 -3.49 -5.56
C SER A 510 -5.41 -2.90 -4.62
N VAL A 511 -5.03 -2.21 -3.54
CA VAL A 511 -5.97 -1.76 -2.50
C VAL A 511 -5.68 -0.30 -2.09
N PRO A 512 -6.49 0.69 -2.54
CA PRO A 512 -7.43 0.58 -3.64
C PRO A 512 -6.70 0.32 -4.96
N ARG A 513 -7.41 -0.31 -5.90
CA ARG A 513 -6.88 -0.64 -7.23
C ARG A 513 -6.57 0.64 -7.99
N ALA A 514 -5.33 0.79 -8.46
CA ALA A 514 -4.93 1.92 -9.31
C ALA A 514 -3.91 1.48 -10.38
N PRO A 515 -4.38 1.05 -11.58
CA PRO A 515 -3.50 0.51 -12.62
C PRO A 515 -2.51 1.52 -13.19
N ASN A 516 -2.79 2.81 -13.03
CA ASN A 516 -1.99 3.93 -13.54
C ASN A 516 -1.21 4.64 -12.42
N ALA A 517 -1.15 4.08 -11.20
CA ALA A 517 -0.42 4.71 -10.08
C ALA A 517 1.10 4.79 -10.34
N ASN A 518 1.62 4.10 -11.34
CA ASN A 518 3.00 4.22 -11.80
C ASN A 518 3.26 5.54 -12.55
N GLU A 519 2.24 6.29 -12.96
CA GLU A 519 2.43 7.52 -13.71
C GLU A 519 2.73 8.70 -12.78
N ILE A 520 3.69 9.56 -13.15
CA ILE A 520 4.02 10.78 -12.41
C ILE A 520 4.15 11.99 -13.34
N LEU A 521 3.67 13.13 -12.86
CA LEU A 521 3.90 14.45 -13.46
C LEU A 521 4.93 15.20 -12.62
N ILE A 522 6.11 15.44 -13.20
CA ILE A 522 7.26 16.07 -12.54
C ILE A 522 7.24 17.58 -12.83
N PRO A 523 7.05 18.47 -11.84
CA PRO A 523 7.03 19.90 -12.04
C PRO A 523 8.34 20.46 -12.61
N LEU A 524 8.24 21.44 -13.51
CA LEU A 524 9.39 22.19 -14.02
C LEU A 524 9.47 23.58 -13.38
N ASN A 525 10.69 24.02 -13.07
CA ASN A 525 10.92 25.41 -12.66
C ASN A 525 10.87 26.38 -13.85
N ALA A 526 11.07 27.68 -13.60
CA ALA A 526 11.06 28.70 -14.64
C ALA A 526 12.07 28.44 -15.77
N GLN A 527 13.19 27.77 -15.46
CA GLN A 527 14.25 27.39 -16.41
C GLN A 527 13.98 26.06 -17.14
N GLY A 528 12.81 25.44 -16.95
CA GLY A 528 12.46 24.16 -17.58
C GLY A 528 13.16 22.94 -16.97
N VAL A 529 13.67 23.06 -15.74
CA VAL A 529 14.36 21.96 -15.04
C VAL A 529 13.37 21.22 -14.14
N PRO A 530 13.33 19.88 -14.17
CA PRO A 530 12.49 19.08 -13.29
C PRO A 530 12.95 19.22 -11.83
N VAL A 531 12.01 19.50 -10.93
CA VAL A 531 12.29 19.80 -9.52
C VAL A 531 11.36 19.05 -8.56
N ASP A 532 11.84 18.87 -7.33
CA ASP A 532 11.03 18.40 -6.19
C ASP A 532 10.28 19.56 -5.51
N ARG A 533 9.53 19.27 -4.43
CA ARG A 533 8.77 20.26 -3.65
C ARG A 533 9.61 21.43 -3.15
N ASN A 534 10.91 21.23 -2.93
CA ASN A 534 11.83 22.26 -2.43
C ASN A 534 12.57 23.00 -3.57
N GLY A 535 12.24 22.71 -4.83
CA GLY A 535 12.92 23.30 -5.98
C GLY A 535 14.26 22.64 -6.31
N THR A 536 14.61 21.52 -5.68
CA THR A 536 15.85 20.79 -5.98
C THR A 536 15.67 19.97 -7.24
N ARG A 537 16.67 19.99 -8.13
CA ARG A 537 16.64 19.24 -9.39
C ARG A 537 16.45 17.73 -9.18
N VAL A 538 15.56 17.14 -9.96
CA VAL A 538 15.32 15.69 -10.03
C VAL A 538 15.93 15.13 -11.32
N GLU A 539 16.86 14.19 -11.21
CA GLU A 539 17.51 13.55 -12.37
C GLU A 539 16.76 12.27 -12.79
N ASP A 540 16.83 11.91 -14.07
CA ASP A 540 16.36 10.61 -14.56
C ASP A 540 17.17 9.47 -13.94
N ASN A 541 16.54 8.30 -13.83
CA ASN A 541 17.14 7.08 -13.28
C ASN A 541 17.71 7.29 -11.86
N THR A 542 16.91 7.92 -10.99
CA THR A 542 17.21 8.13 -9.57
C THR A 542 16.11 7.56 -8.68
N ILE A 543 16.42 7.40 -7.39
CA ILE A 543 15.42 7.05 -6.38
C ILE A 543 14.86 8.33 -5.78
N ILE A 544 13.54 8.51 -5.85
CA ILE A 544 12.82 9.66 -5.30
C ILE A 544 11.86 9.20 -4.21
N GLU A 545 11.71 10.03 -3.18
CA GLU A 545 10.73 9.85 -2.13
C GLU A 545 9.48 10.65 -2.47
N CYS A 546 8.33 9.98 -2.58
CA CYS A 546 7.07 10.59 -2.99
C CYS A 546 5.97 10.39 -1.95
N SER A 547 5.13 11.40 -1.76
CA SER A 547 3.81 11.26 -1.12
C SER A 547 2.71 11.33 -2.17
N TYR A 548 1.51 10.84 -1.85
CA TYR A 548 0.37 10.89 -2.75
C TYR A 548 -0.70 11.83 -2.18
N ASP A 549 -1.10 12.82 -2.97
CA ASP A 549 -2.21 13.73 -2.67
C ASP A 549 -3.49 13.06 -3.17
N THR A 550 -4.29 12.53 -2.24
CA THR A 550 -5.54 11.81 -2.53
C THR A 550 -6.62 12.73 -3.11
N ASP A 551 -6.64 14.00 -2.71
CA ASP A 551 -7.62 14.99 -3.17
C ASP A 551 -7.38 15.39 -4.63
N LYS A 552 -6.10 15.52 -5.01
CA LYS A 552 -5.71 15.84 -6.39
C LYS A 552 -5.39 14.61 -7.25
N GLY A 553 -5.36 13.41 -6.65
CA GLY A 553 -5.06 12.15 -7.33
C GLY A 553 -3.67 12.08 -7.94
N ARG A 554 -2.62 12.51 -7.22
CA ARG A 554 -1.28 12.64 -7.81
C ARG A 554 -0.10 12.49 -6.84
N TRP A 555 1.04 12.11 -7.40
CA TRP A 555 2.30 12.08 -6.67
C TRP A 555 2.92 13.46 -6.49
N VAL A 556 3.49 13.68 -5.31
CA VAL A 556 4.31 14.84 -4.95
C VAL A 556 5.70 14.34 -4.59
N ILE A 557 6.72 14.86 -5.28
CA ILE A 557 8.12 14.51 -5.00
C ILE A 557 8.59 15.30 -3.79
N LEU A 558 8.88 14.61 -2.69
CA LEU A 558 9.40 15.23 -1.47
C LEU A 558 10.88 15.57 -1.62
N ARG A 559 11.68 14.60 -2.11
CA ARG A 559 13.12 14.74 -2.35
C ARG A 559 13.71 13.60 -3.17
N THR A 560 14.92 13.79 -3.67
CA THR A 560 15.76 12.70 -4.22
C THR A 560 16.52 11.98 -3.10
N ARG A 561 16.49 10.66 -3.07
CA ARG A 561 17.21 9.80 -2.12
C ARG A 561 18.58 9.43 -2.66
N TYR A 562 19.57 10.30 -2.40
CA TYR A 562 20.94 10.14 -2.92
C TYR A 562 21.65 8.88 -2.41
N ASP A 563 21.39 8.50 -1.16
CA ASP A 563 21.87 7.25 -0.54
C ASP A 563 21.45 6.00 -1.33
N LYS A 564 20.16 5.92 -1.68
CA LYS A 564 19.59 4.81 -2.45
C LYS A 564 19.97 4.89 -3.93
N THR A 565 20.00 6.09 -4.49
CA THR A 565 20.41 6.35 -5.87
C THR A 565 21.86 5.90 -6.12
N TYR A 566 22.76 6.13 -5.16
CA TYR A 566 24.14 5.66 -5.26
C TYR A 566 24.22 4.13 -5.36
N LYS A 567 23.48 3.40 -4.52
CA LYS A 567 23.41 1.92 -4.56
C LYS A 567 22.88 1.42 -5.91
N LEU A 568 21.80 2.02 -6.41
CA LEU A 568 21.26 1.74 -7.74
C LEU A 568 22.34 1.92 -8.83
N ARG A 569 23.06 3.04 -8.81
CA ARG A 569 24.11 3.36 -9.79
C ARG A 569 25.34 2.44 -9.69
N LYS A 570 25.60 1.87 -8.52
CA LYS A 570 26.65 0.85 -8.32
C LYS A 570 26.26 -0.53 -8.89
N GLY A 571 24.98 -0.73 -9.21
CA GLY A 571 24.44 -2.00 -9.70
C GLY A 571 23.85 -2.88 -8.60
N ASP A 572 23.64 -2.35 -7.39
CA ASP A 572 22.89 -3.08 -6.36
C ASP A 572 21.42 -3.23 -6.81
N PRO A 573 20.78 -4.41 -6.64
CA PRO A 573 19.42 -4.66 -7.11
C PRO A 573 18.37 -4.02 -6.18
N GLN A 574 18.37 -2.68 -6.12
CA GLN A 574 17.48 -1.86 -5.30
C GLN A 574 16.88 -0.72 -6.14
N TYR A 575 15.65 -0.94 -6.60
CA TYR A 575 14.92 -0.10 -7.56
C TYR A 575 13.78 0.70 -6.90
N GLY A 576 13.99 1.14 -5.66
CA GLY A 576 12.96 1.71 -4.79
C GLY A 576 12.52 0.73 -3.70
N GLN A 577 11.35 0.99 -3.11
CA GLN A 577 10.77 0.18 -2.05
C GLN A 577 10.32 -1.19 -2.59
N ASP A 578 10.26 -2.20 -1.72
CA ASP A 578 9.70 -3.51 -2.08
C ASP A 578 8.20 -3.39 -2.38
N SER A 579 7.70 -4.09 -3.41
CA SER A 579 6.32 -3.95 -3.87
C SER A 579 5.28 -4.23 -2.79
N ALA A 580 5.53 -5.19 -1.89
CA ALA A 580 4.60 -5.48 -0.80
C ALA A 580 4.51 -4.32 0.19
N VAL A 581 5.66 -3.70 0.51
CA VAL A 581 5.71 -2.55 1.43
C VAL A 581 5.10 -1.31 0.79
N ALA A 582 5.34 -1.09 -0.51
CA ALA A 582 4.73 0.01 -1.25
C ALA A 582 3.20 -0.13 -1.31
N ASN A 583 2.68 -1.34 -1.53
CA ASN A 583 1.23 -1.60 -1.51
C ASN A 583 0.63 -1.34 -0.11
N ALA A 584 1.27 -1.79 0.97
CA ALA A 584 0.77 -1.52 2.32
C ALA A 584 0.71 -0.02 2.63
N ILE A 585 1.76 0.74 2.26
CA ILE A 585 1.77 2.21 2.42
C ILE A 585 0.67 2.85 1.56
N TRP A 586 0.46 2.38 0.34
CA TRP A 586 -0.61 2.86 -0.54
C TRP A 586 -2.00 2.64 0.07
N THR A 587 -2.25 1.50 0.70
CA THR A 587 -3.51 1.31 1.42
C THR A 587 -3.64 2.28 2.57
N THR A 588 -2.59 2.46 3.38
CA THR A 588 -2.60 3.42 4.51
C THR A 588 -2.82 4.86 4.06
N ILE A 589 -2.38 5.24 2.85
CA ILE A 589 -2.65 6.57 2.27
C ILE A 589 -4.16 6.77 2.02
N HIS A 590 -4.85 5.76 1.50
CA HIS A 590 -6.27 5.86 1.13
C HIS A 590 -7.22 5.52 2.28
N VAL A 591 -6.76 4.67 3.19
CA VAL A 591 -7.50 4.15 4.33
C VAL A 591 -6.65 4.37 5.59
N PRO A 592 -6.43 5.64 5.99
CA PRO A 592 -5.51 5.95 7.07
C PRO A 592 -6.01 5.48 8.43
N ILE A 593 -5.08 5.12 9.31
CA ILE A 593 -5.32 5.07 10.75
C ILE A 593 -5.11 6.48 11.27
N THR A 594 -6.20 7.15 11.66
CA THR A 594 -6.12 8.50 12.22
C THR A 594 -5.56 8.45 13.64
N GLU A 595 -5.08 9.61 14.11
CA GLU A 595 -4.65 9.77 15.51
C GLU A 595 -5.80 9.50 16.49
N GLU A 596 -7.02 9.91 16.15
CA GLU A 596 -8.19 9.60 16.98
C GLU A 596 -8.43 8.09 17.05
N MET A 597 -8.42 7.40 15.91
CA MET A 597 -8.64 5.95 15.86
C MET A 597 -7.64 5.17 16.70
N ILE A 598 -6.35 5.53 16.68
CA ILE A 598 -5.34 4.80 17.46
C ILE A 598 -5.47 5.08 18.97
N ARG A 599 -5.97 6.26 19.34
CA ARG A 599 -6.25 6.65 20.73
C ARG A 599 -7.51 6.01 21.30
N THR A 600 -8.45 5.58 20.46
CA THR A 600 -9.75 5.03 20.89
C THR A 600 -10.06 3.63 20.32
N CYS A 601 -9.04 2.91 19.82
CA CYS A 601 -9.24 1.65 19.08
C CYS A 601 -9.86 0.47 19.85
N ALA A 602 -9.78 0.44 21.18
CA ALA A 602 -10.45 -0.57 22.02
C ALA A 602 -11.90 -0.16 22.34
N SER A 603 -12.12 1.12 22.62
CA SER A 603 -13.42 1.68 22.99
C SER A 603 -14.35 1.89 21.79
N ILE A 604 -13.77 2.29 20.66
CA ILE A 604 -14.42 2.55 19.37
C ILE A 604 -13.59 1.83 18.30
N PRO A 605 -13.80 0.50 18.11
CA PRO A 605 -13.06 -0.25 17.12
C PRO A 605 -13.33 0.29 15.72
N PRO A 606 -12.30 0.37 14.85
CA PRO A 606 -12.48 0.86 13.49
C PRO A 606 -13.39 -0.08 12.68
N ASP A 607 -14.21 0.50 11.80
CA ASP A 607 -15.07 -0.24 10.87
C ASP A 607 -14.26 -1.18 9.96
N ASP A 608 -14.93 -2.24 9.50
CA ASP A 608 -14.41 -3.16 8.47
C ASP A 608 -13.99 -2.38 7.21
N THR A 609 -12.82 -2.73 6.67
CA THR A 609 -12.30 -2.17 5.42
C THR A 609 -12.05 -3.26 4.38
N PHE A 610 -11.67 -2.87 3.16
CA PHE A 610 -11.31 -3.82 2.10
C PHE A 610 -10.19 -4.81 2.49
N GLU A 611 -9.38 -4.48 3.51
CA GLU A 611 -8.32 -5.36 4.04
C GLU A 611 -8.88 -6.49 4.93
N ASP A 612 -10.10 -6.33 5.45
CA ASP A 612 -10.72 -7.23 6.43
C ASP A 612 -11.58 -8.34 5.80
N GLU A 613 -11.67 -8.38 4.45
CA GLU A 613 -12.41 -9.40 3.68
C GLU A 613 -11.71 -10.79 3.65
N GLN A 614 -10.54 -10.93 4.29
CA GLN A 614 -9.81 -12.21 4.34
C GLN A 614 -10.58 -13.25 5.17
N TYR A 615 -11.16 -14.23 4.48
CA TYR A 615 -11.84 -15.37 5.10
C TYR A 615 -10.84 -16.42 5.60
N TYR A 616 -9.84 -16.75 4.78
CA TYR A 616 -8.80 -17.72 5.11
C TYR A 616 -7.46 -17.04 5.46
N ARG A 617 -6.67 -17.71 6.29
CA ARG A 617 -5.27 -17.35 6.57
C ARG A 617 -4.37 -17.57 5.35
N ASP A 618 -3.73 -16.51 4.86
CA ASP A 618 -2.80 -16.60 3.72
C ASP A 618 -1.41 -17.13 4.10
N ASP A 619 -1.01 -16.98 5.36
CA ASP A 619 0.29 -17.37 5.89
C ASP A 619 0.42 -18.89 6.13
N LEU A 620 -0.72 -19.57 6.40
CA LEU A 620 -0.76 -20.99 6.70
C LEU A 620 -0.83 -21.86 5.42
N ARG A 621 0.29 -22.50 5.06
CA ARG A 621 0.35 -23.41 3.89
C ARG A 621 -0.13 -24.81 4.26
N HIS A 622 -0.62 -25.55 3.27
CA HIS A 622 -1.14 -26.92 3.46
C HIS A 622 -0.17 -27.86 4.21
N LYS A 623 1.13 -27.80 3.88
CA LYS A 623 2.16 -28.65 4.51
C LYS A 623 2.38 -28.35 6.00
N ASP A 624 2.05 -27.13 6.43
CA ASP A 624 2.29 -26.61 7.78
C ASP A 624 1.03 -26.75 8.66
N ARG A 625 -0.09 -27.25 8.10
CA ARG A 625 -1.36 -27.48 8.81
C ARG A 625 -1.26 -28.68 9.74
N ALA A 626 -1.81 -28.53 10.94
CA ALA A 626 -1.90 -29.60 11.91
C ALA A 626 -2.93 -30.66 11.48
N ASN A 627 -4.01 -30.27 10.78
CA ASN A 627 -5.09 -31.17 10.34
C ASN A 627 -5.02 -31.55 8.84
N LYS A 628 -3.80 -31.63 8.28
CA LYS A 628 -3.58 -31.88 6.84
C LYS A 628 -4.12 -33.25 6.36
N ASP A 629 -4.12 -34.27 7.22
CA ASP A 629 -4.51 -35.63 6.83
C ASP A 629 -6.03 -35.72 6.64
N THR A 630 -6.81 -35.06 7.51
CA THR A 630 -8.26 -34.86 7.35
C THR A 630 -8.57 -34.14 6.04
N SER A 631 -7.87 -33.03 5.75
CA SER A 631 -8.03 -32.29 4.48
C SER A 631 -7.71 -33.17 3.26
N SER A 632 -6.73 -34.06 3.39
CA SER A 632 -6.33 -35.00 2.32
C SER A 632 -7.40 -36.06 2.09
N PHE A 633 -8.00 -36.60 3.16
CA PHE A 633 -9.12 -37.53 3.08
C PHE A 633 -10.36 -36.89 2.45
N HIS A 634 -10.75 -35.69 2.89
CA HIS A 634 -11.86 -34.92 2.31
C HIS A 634 -11.66 -34.67 0.81
N ASN A 635 -10.42 -34.36 0.39
CA ASN A 635 -10.11 -34.18 -1.03
C ASN A 635 -10.24 -35.46 -1.87
N LYS A 636 -10.00 -36.65 -1.29
CA LYS A 636 -10.22 -37.93 -1.98
C LYS A 636 -11.71 -38.16 -2.26
N ILE A 637 -12.57 -37.96 -1.25
CA ILE A 637 -14.02 -38.06 -1.39
C ILE A 637 -14.50 -37.10 -2.48
N LYS A 638 -14.10 -35.83 -2.40
CA LYS A 638 -14.43 -34.86 -3.45
C LYS A 638 -13.94 -35.32 -4.82
N SER A 639 -12.72 -35.83 -4.96
CA SER A 639 -12.21 -36.30 -6.25
C SER A 639 -13.08 -37.41 -6.86
N GLU A 640 -13.58 -38.34 -6.03
CA GLU A 640 -14.53 -39.36 -6.48
C GLU A 640 -15.89 -38.79 -6.89
N LEU A 641 -16.41 -37.78 -6.18
CA LEU A 641 -17.65 -37.10 -6.57
C LEU A 641 -17.53 -36.44 -7.94
N TYR A 642 -16.47 -35.65 -8.17
CA TYR A 642 -16.26 -35.00 -9.47
C TYR A 642 -16.08 -36.03 -10.59
N ARG A 643 -15.35 -37.13 -10.32
CA ARG A 643 -15.16 -38.22 -11.30
C ARG A 643 -16.47 -38.91 -11.68
N LYS A 644 -17.40 -39.06 -10.73
CA LYS A 644 -18.70 -39.70 -10.97
C LYS A 644 -19.69 -38.79 -11.68
N VAL A 645 -19.72 -37.51 -11.32
CA VAL A 645 -20.76 -36.56 -11.76
C VAL A 645 -20.33 -35.77 -12.99
N VAL A 646 -19.14 -35.15 -12.96
CA VAL A 646 -18.70 -34.20 -14.00
C VAL A 646 -18.13 -34.96 -15.20
N LYS A 647 -18.81 -34.87 -16.33
CA LYS A 647 -18.38 -35.51 -17.59
C LYS A 647 -17.56 -34.55 -18.45
N GLN A 648 -16.66 -35.13 -19.25
CA GLN A 648 -15.84 -34.35 -20.17
C GLN A 648 -16.71 -33.53 -21.14
N GLY A 649 -16.43 -32.24 -21.24
CA GLY A 649 -17.19 -31.31 -22.10
C GLY A 649 -18.41 -30.64 -21.44
N ASN A 650 -18.85 -31.12 -20.27
CA ASN A 650 -19.93 -30.45 -19.51
C ASN A 650 -19.50 -29.07 -19.03
N THR A 651 -20.47 -28.17 -18.87
CA THR A 651 -20.28 -26.86 -18.22
C THR A 651 -20.51 -26.97 -16.73
N LEU A 652 -19.60 -26.41 -15.93
CA LEU A 652 -19.61 -26.54 -14.47
C LEU A 652 -19.81 -25.18 -13.79
N LEU A 653 -20.78 -25.10 -12.88
CA LEU A 653 -20.92 -23.99 -11.93
C LEU A 653 -20.38 -24.41 -10.56
N GLU A 654 -19.41 -23.68 -10.03
CA GLU A 654 -18.87 -23.85 -8.69
C GLU A 654 -19.39 -22.75 -7.77
N ILE A 655 -20.18 -23.12 -6.77
CA ILE A 655 -20.71 -22.20 -5.78
C ILE A 655 -19.84 -22.26 -4.52
N ALA A 656 -19.46 -21.08 -4.01
CA ALA A 656 -18.56 -20.93 -2.87
C ALA A 656 -17.24 -21.69 -3.07
N MET A 657 -16.60 -21.45 -4.22
CA MET A 657 -15.40 -22.17 -4.65
C MET A 657 -14.15 -21.94 -3.78
N GLY A 658 -14.21 -20.94 -2.89
CA GLY A 658 -13.10 -20.48 -2.07
C GLY A 658 -11.89 -20.09 -2.93
N ARG A 659 -10.72 -20.53 -2.47
CA ARG A 659 -9.43 -20.31 -3.13
C ARG A 659 -9.17 -21.22 -4.34
N GLY A 660 -10.21 -21.72 -5.00
CA GLY A 660 -10.07 -22.67 -6.12
C GLY A 660 -9.38 -23.98 -5.70
N GLY A 661 -9.72 -24.52 -4.53
CA GLY A 661 -9.11 -25.75 -4.00
C GLY A 661 -9.36 -26.99 -4.88
N ASP A 662 -10.41 -26.94 -5.70
CA ASP A 662 -10.85 -28.03 -6.56
C ASP A 662 -10.32 -27.93 -8.00
N LEU A 663 -9.42 -26.98 -8.29
CA LEU A 663 -8.80 -26.77 -9.61
C LEU A 663 -8.23 -28.05 -10.25
N HIS A 664 -7.55 -28.89 -9.47
CA HIS A 664 -6.99 -30.17 -9.95
C HIS A 664 -8.08 -31.18 -10.32
N LYS A 665 -9.26 -31.11 -9.71
CA LYS A 665 -10.41 -31.96 -10.03
C LYS A 665 -11.02 -31.54 -11.36
N TRP A 666 -11.06 -30.24 -11.64
CA TRP A 666 -11.48 -29.72 -12.94
C TRP A 666 -10.51 -30.15 -14.05
N LYS A 667 -9.19 -30.09 -13.78
CA LYS A 667 -8.16 -30.60 -14.69
C LYS A 667 -8.36 -32.08 -15.04
N ASN A 668 -8.72 -32.91 -14.05
CA ASN A 668 -8.93 -34.34 -14.25
C ASN A 668 -10.26 -34.69 -14.93
N SER A 669 -11.36 -34.00 -14.57
CA SER A 669 -12.70 -34.23 -15.13
C SER A 669 -12.91 -33.57 -16.50
N GLN A 670 -12.10 -32.56 -16.83
CA GLN A 670 -12.11 -31.84 -18.11
C GLN A 670 -13.49 -31.29 -18.53
N PRO A 671 -14.18 -30.48 -17.68
CA PRO A 671 -15.34 -29.72 -18.12
C PRO A 671 -14.96 -28.77 -19.28
N SER A 672 -15.92 -28.37 -20.11
CA SER A 672 -15.64 -27.43 -21.20
C SER A 672 -15.32 -26.03 -20.69
N ARG A 673 -16.06 -25.56 -19.68
CA ARG A 673 -15.95 -24.23 -19.06
C ARG A 673 -16.36 -24.33 -17.59
N VAL A 674 -15.71 -23.55 -16.73
CA VAL A 674 -16.01 -23.44 -15.30
C VAL A 674 -16.36 -22.00 -14.95
N VAL A 675 -17.48 -21.78 -14.28
CA VAL A 675 -17.82 -20.48 -13.65
C VAL A 675 -17.85 -20.69 -12.15
N GLY A 676 -17.04 -19.92 -11.42
CA GLY A 676 -16.93 -20.02 -9.97
C GLY A 676 -17.39 -18.73 -9.29
N PHE A 677 -18.31 -18.86 -8.33
CA PHE A 677 -18.73 -17.77 -7.45
C PHE A 677 -18.12 -17.95 -6.07
N ASP A 678 -17.68 -16.84 -5.48
CA ASP A 678 -17.31 -16.79 -4.07
C ASP A 678 -17.65 -15.43 -3.46
N LEU A 679 -18.02 -15.42 -2.17
CA LEU A 679 -18.40 -14.20 -1.48
C LEU A 679 -17.21 -13.25 -1.28
N SER A 680 -16.01 -13.80 -1.04
CA SER A 680 -14.82 -13.00 -0.69
C SER A 680 -13.98 -12.67 -1.93
N GLN A 681 -13.70 -11.39 -2.15
CA GLN A 681 -12.80 -10.97 -3.23
C GLN A 681 -11.39 -11.55 -3.02
N SER A 682 -10.93 -11.59 -1.77
CA SER A 682 -9.61 -12.11 -1.40
C SER A 682 -9.43 -13.59 -1.77
N ASN A 683 -10.51 -14.38 -1.78
CA ASN A 683 -10.45 -15.78 -2.23
C ASN A 683 -10.14 -15.88 -3.73
N LEU A 684 -10.47 -14.85 -4.51
CA LEU A 684 -10.20 -14.79 -5.94
C LEU A 684 -8.77 -14.34 -6.23
N ASP A 685 -8.32 -13.24 -5.62
CA ASP A 685 -7.14 -12.50 -6.06
C ASP A 685 -5.99 -12.38 -5.04
N ALA A 686 -6.09 -12.99 -3.87
CA ALA A 686 -5.02 -12.95 -2.87
C ALA A 686 -3.66 -13.39 -3.46
N PRO A 687 -2.56 -12.62 -3.28
CA PRO A 687 -1.28 -12.84 -3.98
C PRO A 687 -0.66 -14.22 -3.80
N GLY A 688 -0.89 -14.85 -2.64
CA GLY A 688 -0.33 -16.15 -2.30
C GLY A 688 -1.20 -17.32 -2.76
N GLN A 689 -2.49 -17.26 -2.45
CA GLN A 689 -3.39 -18.41 -2.52
C GLN A 689 -4.72 -18.16 -3.24
N GLY A 690 -4.96 -16.99 -3.84
CA GLY A 690 -6.21 -16.71 -4.56
C GLY A 690 -6.46 -17.64 -5.75
N ALA A 691 -7.73 -17.88 -6.09
CA ALA A 691 -8.15 -18.77 -7.17
C ALA A 691 -7.54 -18.38 -8.53
N CYS A 692 -7.59 -17.09 -8.89
CA CYS A 692 -7.00 -16.55 -10.12
C CYS A 692 -5.47 -16.76 -10.15
N VAL A 693 -4.80 -16.58 -9.01
CA VAL A 693 -3.35 -16.79 -8.88
C VAL A 693 -2.98 -18.26 -9.09
N ARG A 694 -3.72 -19.18 -8.46
CA ARG A 694 -3.49 -20.63 -8.60
C ARG A 694 -3.72 -21.09 -10.03
N TYR A 695 -4.79 -20.62 -10.67
CA TYR A 695 -5.09 -20.93 -12.06
C TYR A 695 -3.95 -20.51 -13.00
N LEU A 696 -3.47 -19.26 -12.85
CA LEU A 696 -2.37 -18.74 -13.68
C LEU A 696 -1.04 -19.45 -13.41
N LYS A 697 -0.72 -19.76 -12.14
CA LYS A 697 0.47 -20.54 -11.79
C LYS A 697 0.42 -21.94 -12.40
N GLU A 698 -0.71 -22.64 -12.28
CA GLU A 698 -0.89 -23.97 -12.86
C GLU A 698 -0.70 -23.95 -14.38
N LYS A 699 -1.31 -23.00 -15.08
CA LYS A 699 -1.16 -22.83 -16.53
C LYS A 699 0.28 -22.51 -16.96
N ARG A 700 1.02 -21.76 -16.14
CA ARG A 700 2.43 -21.41 -16.39
C ARG A 700 3.35 -22.60 -16.12
N ASP A 701 3.14 -23.29 -15.01
CA ASP A 701 4.02 -24.35 -14.52
C ASP A 701 3.78 -25.66 -15.30
N ASN A 702 2.55 -25.89 -15.78
CA ASN A 702 2.15 -27.07 -16.57
C ASN A 702 1.49 -26.67 -17.92
N PRO A 703 2.24 -26.07 -18.86
CA PRO A 703 1.67 -25.49 -20.09
C PRO A 703 1.12 -26.53 -21.08
N MET A 704 1.55 -27.80 -20.96
CA MET A 704 1.07 -28.90 -21.79
C MET A 704 -0.24 -29.51 -21.28
N ASP A 705 -0.61 -29.22 -20.04
CA ASP A 705 -1.81 -29.80 -19.45
C ASP A 705 -3.05 -29.01 -19.87
N ARG A 706 -4.10 -29.74 -20.24
CA ARG A 706 -5.38 -29.13 -20.60
C ARG A 706 -6.10 -28.65 -19.35
N LEU A 707 -6.02 -27.35 -19.08
CA LEU A 707 -6.81 -26.69 -18.04
C LEU A 707 -8.08 -26.08 -18.65
N PRO A 708 -9.28 -26.35 -18.10
CA PRO A 708 -10.51 -25.75 -18.63
C PRO A 708 -10.48 -24.22 -18.47
N PRO A 709 -11.03 -23.44 -19.42
CA PRO A 709 -11.31 -22.04 -19.21
C PRO A 709 -12.16 -21.85 -17.96
N ALA A 710 -11.73 -20.97 -17.07
CA ALA A 710 -12.45 -20.63 -15.85
C ALA A 710 -12.72 -19.12 -15.76
N LEU A 711 -13.89 -18.76 -15.23
CA LEU A 711 -14.26 -17.39 -14.87
C LEU A 711 -14.64 -17.35 -13.39
N PHE A 712 -14.00 -16.46 -12.64
CA PHE A 712 -14.19 -16.34 -11.20
C PHE A 712 -14.84 -15.00 -10.87
N ILE A 713 -15.91 -15.04 -10.07
CA ILE A 713 -16.81 -13.90 -9.84
C ILE A 713 -17.06 -13.73 -8.34
N LYS A 714 -16.96 -12.50 -7.85
CA LYS A 714 -17.45 -12.16 -6.50
C LYS A 714 -18.97 -12.19 -6.52
N GLY A 715 -19.57 -13.04 -5.69
CA GLY A 715 -21.02 -13.09 -5.54
C GLY A 715 -21.49 -13.85 -4.32
N ASP A 716 -22.66 -13.47 -3.84
CA ASP A 716 -23.29 -14.02 -2.63
C ASP A 716 -24.29 -15.13 -2.99
N MET A 717 -24.04 -16.36 -2.54
CA MET A 717 -24.91 -17.52 -2.79
C MET A 717 -26.24 -17.48 -2.03
N THR A 718 -26.39 -16.59 -1.05
CA THR A 718 -27.63 -16.44 -0.25
C THR A 718 -28.67 -15.55 -0.94
N THR A 719 -28.27 -14.92 -2.06
CA THR A 719 -29.14 -14.14 -2.92
C THR A 719 -29.07 -14.67 -4.36
N ASP A 720 -29.85 -14.11 -5.27
CA ASP A 720 -29.80 -14.49 -6.69
C ASP A 720 -28.45 -14.06 -7.31
N MET A 721 -27.54 -15.02 -7.47
CA MET A 721 -26.17 -14.80 -7.97
C MET A 721 -26.14 -14.18 -9.37
N PHE A 722 -27.15 -14.46 -10.21
CA PHE A 722 -27.20 -13.99 -11.60
C PHE A 722 -27.96 -12.66 -11.75
N ALA A 723 -28.52 -12.13 -10.66
CA ALA A 723 -29.13 -10.80 -10.61
C ALA A 723 -28.25 -9.75 -9.90
N GLN A 724 -27.11 -10.14 -9.35
CA GLN A 724 -26.18 -9.23 -8.67
C GLN A 724 -25.51 -8.26 -9.65
N ASP A 725 -25.30 -7.00 -9.23
CA ASP A 725 -24.65 -5.98 -10.04
C ASP A 725 -23.14 -6.26 -10.17
N ASN A 726 -22.79 -7.11 -11.13
CA ASN A 726 -21.43 -7.48 -11.46
C ASN A 726 -21.28 -7.58 -12.99
N ARG A 727 -20.26 -6.93 -13.54
CA ARG A 727 -20.00 -6.91 -14.99
C ARG A 727 -19.86 -8.30 -15.59
N TYR A 728 -19.25 -9.25 -14.87
CA TYR A 728 -19.07 -10.60 -15.38
C TYR A 728 -20.39 -11.37 -15.41
N VAL A 729 -21.28 -11.11 -14.46
CA VAL A 729 -22.65 -11.66 -14.44
C VAL A 729 -23.45 -11.13 -15.64
N ARG A 730 -23.36 -9.83 -15.94
CA ARG A 730 -24.00 -9.26 -17.14
C ARG A 730 -23.47 -9.88 -18.44
N ILE A 731 -22.19 -10.21 -18.53
CA ILE A 731 -21.62 -10.96 -19.66
C ILE A 731 -22.20 -12.38 -19.72
N LEU A 732 -22.30 -13.09 -18.59
CA LEU A 732 -22.93 -14.43 -18.53
C LEU A 732 -24.40 -14.39 -18.97
N ASN A 733 -25.13 -13.33 -18.63
CA ASN A 733 -26.52 -13.12 -19.03
C ASN A 733 -26.67 -12.64 -20.49
N GLY A 734 -25.57 -12.23 -21.13
CA GLY A 734 -25.58 -11.68 -22.50
C GLY A 734 -26.07 -10.23 -22.58
N GLU A 735 -26.08 -9.51 -21.46
CA GLU A 735 -26.47 -8.10 -21.36
C GLU A 735 -25.33 -7.17 -21.81
N ASP A 736 -24.09 -7.51 -21.45
CA ASP A 736 -22.88 -6.76 -21.79
C ASP A 736 -22.02 -7.51 -22.83
N SER A 737 -21.35 -6.76 -23.71
CA SER A 737 -20.37 -7.33 -24.64
C SER A 737 -19.07 -7.75 -23.93
N ALA A 738 -18.55 -8.92 -24.26
CA ALA A 738 -17.26 -9.38 -23.75
C ALA A 738 -16.10 -8.52 -24.30
N PRO A 739 -15.26 -7.91 -23.45
CA PRO A 739 -14.18 -7.03 -23.91
C PRO A 739 -12.95 -7.79 -24.43
N THR A 740 -12.88 -9.11 -24.24
CA THR A 740 -11.73 -9.94 -24.64
C THR A 740 -12.18 -11.28 -25.25
N LYS A 741 -11.33 -11.83 -26.12
CA LYS A 741 -11.52 -13.19 -26.68
C LYS A 741 -11.64 -14.29 -25.63
N TYR A 742 -11.06 -14.08 -24.45
CA TYR A 742 -11.21 -15.02 -23.35
C TYR A 742 -12.63 -14.98 -22.79
N LEU A 743 -13.16 -13.77 -22.52
CA LEU A 743 -14.50 -13.57 -21.98
C LEU A 743 -15.61 -13.93 -22.97
N GLU A 744 -15.37 -13.82 -24.28
CA GLU A 744 -16.30 -14.28 -25.32
C GLU A 744 -16.71 -15.75 -25.15
N GLN A 745 -15.85 -16.60 -24.57
CA GLN A 745 -16.16 -18.00 -24.31
C GLN A 745 -17.26 -18.20 -23.26
N PHE A 746 -17.53 -17.19 -22.43
CA PHE A 746 -18.51 -17.23 -21.34
C PHE A 746 -19.76 -16.39 -21.64
N ALA A 747 -19.75 -15.58 -22.70
CA ALA A 747 -20.88 -14.74 -23.05
C ALA A 747 -22.15 -15.58 -23.29
N GLY A 748 -23.23 -15.26 -22.57
CA GLY A 748 -24.49 -16.02 -22.63
C GLY A 748 -24.47 -17.39 -21.93
N LEU A 749 -23.40 -17.74 -21.19
CA LEU A 749 -23.34 -18.99 -20.42
C LEU A 749 -24.04 -18.83 -19.06
N ASN A 750 -25.37 -18.88 -19.07
CA ASN A 750 -26.20 -18.80 -17.86
C ASN A 750 -26.86 -20.14 -17.46
N LYS A 751 -26.59 -21.24 -18.17
CA LYS A 751 -27.14 -22.58 -17.85
C LYS A 751 -26.04 -23.63 -17.87
N PHE A 752 -25.88 -24.37 -16.79
CA PHE A 752 -24.79 -25.29 -16.49
C PHE A 752 -25.26 -26.73 -16.42
N ASP A 753 -24.44 -27.66 -16.90
CA ASP A 753 -24.75 -29.09 -16.89
C ASP A 753 -24.63 -29.67 -15.49
N ASP A 754 -23.57 -29.29 -14.77
CA ASP A 754 -23.32 -29.72 -13.40
C ASP A 754 -23.11 -28.50 -12.49
N ILE A 755 -23.64 -28.58 -11.27
CA ILE A 755 -23.46 -27.57 -10.21
C ILE A 755 -22.82 -28.24 -9.00
N SER A 756 -21.74 -27.64 -8.49
CA SER A 756 -21.01 -28.08 -7.31
C SER A 756 -21.10 -27.05 -6.18
N CYS A 757 -21.29 -27.53 -4.95
CA CYS A 757 -21.25 -26.72 -3.73
C CYS A 757 -20.55 -27.50 -2.61
N GLN A 758 -19.24 -27.26 -2.42
CA GLN A 758 -18.40 -28.02 -1.49
C GLN A 758 -18.25 -27.28 -0.15
N PHE A 759 -18.66 -27.92 0.95
CA PHE A 759 -18.57 -27.40 2.32
C PHE A 759 -19.15 -26.00 2.50
N ALA A 760 -20.25 -25.67 1.82
CA ALA A 760 -20.81 -24.31 1.85
C ALA A 760 -22.34 -24.23 1.90
N ILE A 761 -23.08 -25.33 1.68
CA ILE A 761 -24.55 -25.30 1.64
C ILE A 761 -25.16 -24.81 2.97
N HIS A 762 -24.46 -24.99 4.09
CA HIS A 762 -24.86 -24.49 5.40
C HIS A 762 -24.99 -22.96 5.45
N TYR A 763 -24.33 -22.21 4.57
CA TYR A 763 -24.52 -20.75 4.49
C TYR A 763 -25.88 -20.37 3.89
N ALA A 764 -26.46 -21.23 3.05
CA ALA A 764 -27.83 -21.06 2.54
C ALA A 764 -28.90 -21.54 3.53
N CYS A 765 -28.54 -22.32 4.55
CA CYS A 765 -29.47 -22.90 5.53
C CYS A 765 -29.75 -22.01 6.75
N THR A 766 -29.40 -20.73 6.70
CA THR A 766 -29.67 -19.76 7.78
C THR A 766 -31.17 -19.51 7.98
N SER A 767 -31.96 -19.63 6.92
CA SER A 767 -33.42 -19.61 6.95
C SER A 767 -33.99 -20.40 5.78
N GLU A 768 -35.25 -20.83 5.89
CA GLU A 768 -35.93 -21.49 4.77
C GLU A 768 -36.06 -20.57 3.55
N GLU A 769 -36.30 -19.26 3.76
CA GLU A 769 -36.40 -18.27 2.69
C GLU A 769 -35.10 -18.19 1.88
N THR A 770 -33.96 -18.06 2.57
CA THR A 770 -32.63 -18.06 1.96
C THR A 770 -32.38 -19.34 1.18
N PHE A 771 -32.72 -20.50 1.75
CA PHE A 771 -32.52 -21.78 1.08
C PHE A 771 -33.40 -21.93 -0.17
N ARG A 772 -34.63 -21.40 -0.15
CA ARG A 772 -35.53 -21.39 -1.33
C ARG A 772 -34.99 -20.49 -2.45
N ILE A 773 -34.36 -19.36 -2.14
CA ILE A 773 -33.67 -18.52 -3.13
C ILE A 773 -32.50 -19.30 -3.75
N PHE A 774 -31.71 -19.99 -2.93
CA PHE A 774 -30.64 -20.85 -3.39
C PHE A 774 -31.16 -21.98 -4.30
N ALA A 775 -32.23 -22.67 -3.89
CA ALA A 775 -32.86 -23.74 -4.68
C ALA A 775 -33.43 -23.23 -6.02
N LYS A 776 -34.05 -22.04 -6.03
CA LYS A 776 -34.48 -21.38 -7.26
C LYS A 776 -33.31 -21.12 -8.21
N THR A 777 -32.15 -20.69 -7.69
CA THR A 777 -30.95 -20.50 -8.50
C THR A 777 -30.49 -21.82 -9.14
N LEU A 778 -30.57 -22.95 -8.42
CA LEU A 778 -30.29 -24.26 -9.00
C LEU A 778 -31.27 -24.62 -10.13
N GLN A 779 -32.57 -24.39 -9.93
CA GLN A 779 -33.60 -24.61 -10.95
C GLN A 779 -33.38 -23.73 -12.20
N ASP A 780 -33.09 -22.46 -11.99
CA ASP A 780 -32.93 -21.46 -13.04
C ASP A 780 -31.61 -21.64 -13.80
N HIS A 781 -30.57 -22.21 -13.20
CA HIS A 781 -29.25 -22.26 -13.84
C HIS A 781 -28.68 -23.68 -14.04
N GLY A 782 -29.18 -24.72 -13.39
CA GLY A 782 -28.73 -26.10 -13.58
C GLY A 782 -29.44 -26.82 -14.71
N LYS A 783 -28.88 -27.94 -15.21
CA LYS A 783 -29.49 -28.82 -16.23
C LYS A 783 -29.41 -30.30 -15.87
N GLY A 784 -28.31 -30.75 -15.26
CA GLY A 784 -28.03 -32.16 -14.97
C GLY A 784 -27.99 -32.44 -13.48
N HIS A 785 -26.84 -32.27 -12.83
CA HIS A 785 -26.65 -32.68 -11.44
C HIS A 785 -26.31 -31.50 -10.52
N PHE A 786 -26.71 -31.61 -9.26
CA PHE A 786 -26.25 -30.77 -8.16
C PHE A 786 -25.59 -31.66 -7.11
N PHE A 787 -24.32 -31.41 -6.78
CA PHE A 787 -23.59 -32.26 -5.86
C PHE A 787 -22.68 -31.45 -4.92
N GLY A 788 -22.31 -32.05 -3.80
CA GLY A 788 -21.58 -31.32 -2.77
C GLY A 788 -21.22 -32.13 -1.55
N THR A 789 -20.63 -31.42 -0.61
CA THR A 789 -20.33 -31.90 0.74
C THR A 789 -20.79 -30.88 1.75
N CYS A 790 -21.21 -31.33 2.93
CA CYS A 790 -21.61 -30.42 4.01
C CYS A 790 -21.48 -31.10 5.38
N LEU A 791 -21.60 -30.30 6.44
CA LEU A 791 -21.86 -30.83 7.77
C LEU A 791 -23.27 -31.43 7.80
N ASP A 792 -23.42 -32.57 8.46
CA ASP A 792 -24.72 -33.20 8.72
C ASP A 792 -25.31 -32.60 10.01
N GLY A 793 -26.44 -31.90 9.90
CA GLY A 793 -27.04 -31.19 11.03
C GLY A 793 -27.38 -32.11 12.20
N ALA A 794 -27.92 -33.30 11.91
CA ALA A 794 -28.26 -34.28 12.93
C ALA A 794 -27.00 -34.83 13.64
N ALA A 795 -25.95 -35.15 12.90
CA ALA A 795 -24.68 -35.62 13.46
C ALA A 795 -24.01 -34.54 14.33
N VAL A 796 -24.00 -33.29 13.88
CA VAL A 796 -23.44 -32.16 14.66
C VAL A 796 -24.27 -31.88 15.90
N TYR A 797 -25.60 -31.91 15.79
CA TYR A 797 -26.51 -31.72 16.93
C TYR A 797 -26.29 -32.80 17.98
N ALA A 798 -26.26 -34.07 17.58
CA ALA A 798 -25.99 -35.19 18.47
C ALA A 798 -24.60 -35.08 19.12
N PHE A 799 -23.60 -34.59 18.38
CA PHE A 799 -22.24 -34.41 18.87
C PHE A 799 -22.11 -33.30 19.93
N LEU A 800 -22.86 -32.21 19.77
CA LEU A 800 -22.88 -31.03 20.66
C LEU A 800 -23.96 -31.09 21.75
N LEU A 801 -24.76 -32.16 21.79
CA LEU A 801 -25.79 -32.34 22.81
C LEU A 801 -25.17 -32.26 24.22
N ALA A 802 -25.75 -31.44 25.09
CA ALA A 802 -25.23 -31.15 26.44
C ALA A 802 -23.81 -30.53 26.50
N LYS A 803 -23.24 -30.11 25.36
CA LYS A 803 -21.96 -29.37 25.28
C LYS A 803 -22.20 -27.93 24.83
N LYS A 804 -21.56 -26.95 25.48
CA LYS A 804 -21.60 -25.54 25.06
C LYS A 804 -20.61 -25.24 23.94
N ASN A 805 -19.41 -25.79 24.04
CA ASN A 805 -18.40 -25.75 22.99
C ASN A 805 -17.62 -27.08 22.95
N HIS A 806 -16.92 -27.30 21.85
CA HIS A 806 -16.01 -28.42 21.69
C HIS A 806 -14.78 -27.96 20.90
N VAL A 807 -13.59 -28.31 21.40
CA VAL A 807 -12.30 -27.93 20.80
C VAL A 807 -11.62 -29.17 20.24
N PHE A 808 -11.47 -29.22 18.92
CA PHE A 808 -10.77 -30.27 18.21
C PHE A 808 -9.26 -30.10 18.38
N ARG A 809 -8.57 -31.17 18.78
CA ARG A 809 -7.11 -31.17 18.94
C ARG A 809 -6.48 -32.31 18.16
N VAL A 810 -5.39 -32.01 17.46
CA VAL A 810 -4.54 -33.01 16.80
C VAL A 810 -3.13 -32.83 17.33
N ASN A 811 -2.54 -33.89 17.90
CA ASN A 811 -1.20 -33.86 18.50
C ASN A 811 -1.00 -32.73 19.54
N GLY A 812 -2.03 -32.43 20.33
CA GLY A 812 -2.01 -31.37 21.35
C GLY A 812 -2.19 -29.94 20.81
N GLN A 813 -2.26 -29.74 19.49
CA GLN A 813 -2.56 -28.45 18.87
C GLN A 813 -4.05 -28.31 18.59
N ILE A 814 -4.61 -27.12 18.84
CA ILE A 814 -6.01 -26.80 18.54
C ILE A 814 -6.14 -26.61 17.03
N VAL A 815 -6.99 -27.42 16.39
CA VAL A 815 -7.23 -27.39 14.94
C VAL A 815 -8.60 -26.82 14.57
N GLY A 816 -9.52 -26.80 15.53
CA GLY A 816 -10.77 -26.08 15.40
C GLY A 816 -11.59 -26.06 16.68
N GLU A 817 -12.64 -25.23 16.69
CA GLU A 817 -13.59 -25.10 17.78
C GLU A 817 -14.99 -24.89 17.22
N PHE A 818 -15.95 -25.65 17.75
CA PHE A 818 -17.37 -25.43 17.54
C PHE A 818 -17.99 -24.86 18.81
N THR A 819 -18.71 -23.76 18.69
CA THR A 819 -19.49 -23.16 19.77
C THR A 819 -20.97 -23.17 19.40
N LYS A 820 -21.79 -23.75 20.28
CA LYS A 820 -23.23 -23.86 20.09
C LYS A 820 -23.89 -22.49 20.30
N GLU A 821 -24.74 -22.06 19.36
CA GLU A 821 -25.56 -20.83 19.47
C GLU A 821 -27.08 -21.13 19.44
N TYR A 822 -27.49 -22.36 19.76
CA TYR A 822 -28.88 -22.80 19.88
C TYR A 822 -29.11 -23.54 21.21
N GLU A 823 -30.38 -23.65 21.64
CA GLU A 823 -30.78 -24.38 22.84
C GLU A 823 -31.11 -25.85 22.54
N ASP A 824 -30.84 -26.74 23.50
CA ASP A 824 -31.13 -28.17 23.35
C ASP A 824 -32.65 -28.43 23.42
N SER A 825 -33.19 -29.09 22.40
CA SER A 825 -34.57 -29.62 22.35
C SER A 825 -34.62 -31.12 22.71
N GLU A 826 -35.83 -31.69 22.85
CA GLU A 826 -36.06 -33.13 23.14
C GLU A 826 -35.49 -34.10 22.07
N GLY A 827 -34.96 -33.57 20.97
CA GLY A 827 -34.30 -34.29 19.90
C GLY A 827 -33.99 -33.36 18.72
N TRP A 828 -33.27 -33.89 17.73
CA TRP A 828 -33.04 -33.19 16.46
C TRP A 828 -34.36 -32.91 15.75
N GLN A 829 -34.53 -31.67 15.28
CA GLN A 829 -35.66 -31.25 14.45
C GLN A 829 -35.12 -30.76 13.11
N GLU A 830 -35.77 -31.14 12.01
CA GLU A 830 -35.40 -30.76 10.64
C GLU A 830 -35.84 -29.32 10.32
N GLU A 831 -35.31 -28.37 11.09
CA GLU A 831 -35.65 -26.94 11.00
C GLU A 831 -34.43 -26.09 10.62
N PHE A 832 -34.68 -25.01 9.87
CA PHE A 832 -33.66 -24.02 9.52
C PHE A 832 -33.37 -23.05 10.68
N GLY A 833 -32.20 -22.41 10.65
CA GLY A 833 -31.87 -21.32 11.56
C GLY A 833 -31.15 -21.70 12.85
N GLN A 834 -30.96 -22.98 13.13
CA GLN A 834 -30.03 -23.41 14.18
C GLN A 834 -28.58 -23.16 13.73
N THR A 835 -27.80 -22.40 14.49
CA THR A 835 -26.44 -22.01 14.10
C THR A 835 -25.37 -22.40 15.11
N ILE A 836 -24.17 -22.68 14.59
CA ILE A 836 -22.95 -22.84 15.36
C ILE A 836 -21.92 -21.80 14.91
N ARG A 837 -21.02 -21.45 15.82
CA ARG A 837 -19.83 -20.66 15.50
C ARG A 837 -18.64 -21.59 15.35
N VAL A 838 -18.02 -21.54 14.19
CA VAL A 838 -16.92 -22.42 13.77
C VAL A 838 -15.64 -21.62 13.64
N LEU A 839 -14.60 -22.04 14.33
CA LEU A 839 -13.24 -21.54 14.15
C LEU A 839 -12.36 -22.71 13.72
N LEU A 840 -11.80 -22.68 12.51
CA LEU A 840 -10.82 -23.68 12.05
C LEU A 840 -9.42 -23.06 12.00
N GLU A 841 -8.37 -23.89 12.04
CA GLU A 841 -6.97 -23.42 11.95
C GLU A 841 -6.70 -22.54 10.71
N THR A 842 -7.50 -22.72 9.65
CA THR A 842 -7.40 -22.01 8.39
C THR A 842 -8.20 -20.71 8.34
N PHE A 843 -9.13 -20.47 9.25
CA PHE A 843 -9.98 -19.28 9.25
C PHE A 843 -9.26 -18.10 9.91
N GLU A 844 -9.50 -16.90 9.40
CA GLU A 844 -8.99 -15.67 10.01
C GLU A 844 -9.80 -15.29 11.26
N THR A 845 -11.12 -15.52 11.22
CA THR A 845 -12.06 -15.25 12.32
C THR A 845 -13.08 -16.38 12.44
N PRO A 846 -13.71 -16.57 13.62
CA PRO A 846 -14.82 -17.50 13.76
C PRO A 846 -15.99 -17.13 12.86
N VAL A 847 -16.54 -18.10 12.13
CA VAL A 847 -17.62 -17.94 11.15
C VAL A 847 -18.90 -18.57 11.71
N LYS A 848 -20.07 -17.99 11.40
CA LYS A 848 -21.36 -18.60 11.72
C LYS A 848 -21.77 -19.56 10.61
N GLU A 849 -22.07 -20.79 10.97
CA GLU A 849 -22.55 -21.84 10.06
C GLU A 849 -23.89 -22.37 10.58
N ALA A 850 -24.87 -22.57 9.69
CA ALA A 850 -26.14 -23.19 10.08
C ALA A 850 -26.00 -24.71 10.11
N LEU A 851 -26.68 -25.37 11.05
CA LEU A 851 -26.89 -26.81 10.96
C LEU A 851 -27.77 -27.10 9.75
N VAL A 852 -27.38 -28.08 8.94
CA VAL A 852 -28.09 -28.42 7.70
C VAL A 852 -29.22 -29.39 8.03
N PRO A 853 -30.50 -28.98 7.94
CA PRO A 853 -31.63 -29.91 8.01
C PRO A 853 -31.72 -30.69 6.71
N PHE A 854 -30.92 -31.76 6.58
CA PHE A 854 -30.74 -32.46 5.31
C PHE A 854 -32.03 -33.10 4.79
N GLY A 855 -32.93 -33.55 5.68
CA GLY A 855 -34.25 -34.02 5.32
C GLY A 855 -35.08 -32.91 4.67
N LYS A 856 -35.17 -31.75 5.34
CA LYS A 856 -35.92 -30.59 4.82
C LYS A 856 -35.31 -30.02 3.54
N VAL A 857 -33.99 -29.96 3.46
CA VAL A 857 -33.24 -29.60 2.25
C VAL A 857 -33.61 -30.50 1.07
N THR A 858 -33.69 -31.81 1.31
CA THR A 858 -34.06 -32.79 0.27
C THR A 858 -35.51 -32.60 -0.19
N GLU A 859 -36.43 -32.31 0.73
CA GLU A 859 -37.83 -31.99 0.40
C GLU A 859 -37.93 -30.74 -0.48
N ILE A 860 -37.29 -29.64 -0.07
CA ILE A 860 -37.34 -28.38 -0.82
C ILE A 860 -36.67 -28.56 -2.19
N LEU A 861 -35.51 -29.19 -2.29
CA LEU A 861 -34.87 -29.42 -3.59
C LEU A 861 -35.74 -30.25 -4.53
N LYS A 862 -36.53 -31.18 -4.01
CA LYS A 862 -37.52 -31.92 -4.80
C LYS A 862 -38.62 -31.02 -5.36
N GLU A 863 -39.12 -30.05 -4.58
CA GLU A 863 -40.06 -29.02 -5.05
C GLU A 863 -39.49 -28.20 -6.23
N PHE A 864 -38.16 -28.02 -6.27
CA PHE A 864 -37.44 -27.29 -7.32
C PHE A 864 -36.88 -28.21 -8.43
N GLY A 865 -37.32 -29.47 -8.51
CA GLY A 865 -37.00 -30.39 -9.61
C GLY A 865 -35.70 -31.19 -9.46
N TYR A 866 -35.21 -31.36 -8.23
CA TYR A 866 -34.01 -32.15 -7.92
C TYR A 866 -34.33 -33.33 -7.02
N GLU A 867 -34.04 -34.55 -7.49
CA GLU A 867 -34.18 -35.77 -6.69
C GLU A 867 -32.84 -36.25 -6.14
N LEU A 868 -32.83 -36.69 -4.89
CA LEU A 868 -31.64 -37.25 -4.26
C LEU A 868 -31.28 -38.59 -4.91
N GLU A 869 -30.08 -38.68 -5.49
CA GLU A 869 -29.57 -39.89 -6.13
C GLU A 869 -28.70 -40.70 -5.17
N THR A 870 -27.73 -40.03 -4.53
CA THR A 870 -26.85 -40.66 -3.53
C THR A 870 -26.54 -39.70 -2.39
N SER A 871 -26.37 -40.26 -1.21
CA SER A 871 -25.96 -39.54 0.00
C SER A 871 -25.21 -40.51 0.90
N ALA A 872 -24.03 -40.12 1.38
CA ALA A 872 -23.21 -40.96 2.26
C ALA A 872 -22.46 -40.11 3.29
N LEU A 873 -22.38 -40.62 4.53
CA LEU A 873 -21.56 -40.01 5.59
C LEU A 873 -20.07 -40.26 5.33
N PHE A 874 -19.21 -39.39 5.83
CA PHE A 874 -17.76 -39.55 5.66
C PHE A 874 -17.20 -40.76 6.43
N SER A 875 -17.91 -41.24 7.45
CA SER A 875 -17.64 -42.51 8.13
C SER A 875 -17.83 -43.72 7.21
N GLU A 876 -18.81 -43.68 6.31
CA GLU A 876 -19.05 -44.75 5.32
C GLU A 876 -17.95 -44.74 4.26
N TRP A 877 -17.59 -43.56 3.73
CA TRP A 877 -16.45 -43.40 2.83
C TRP A 877 -15.13 -43.86 3.44
N TYR A 878 -14.94 -43.65 4.75
CA TYR A 878 -13.74 -44.09 5.46
C TYR A 878 -13.62 -45.62 5.46
N ALA A 879 -14.75 -46.32 5.65
CA ALA A 879 -14.80 -47.78 5.60
C ALA A 879 -14.48 -48.31 4.19
N GLU A 880 -14.88 -47.61 3.13
CA GLU A 880 -14.62 -48.00 1.74
C GLU A 880 -13.19 -47.66 1.27
N MET A 881 -12.65 -46.50 1.66
CA MET A 881 -11.39 -45.96 1.14
C MET A 881 -10.14 -46.35 1.96
N SER A 882 -10.31 -46.94 3.14
CA SER A 882 -9.24 -47.33 4.07
C SER A 882 -8.20 -46.22 4.30
N ALA A 883 -8.64 -45.06 4.77
CA ALA A 883 -7.74 -43.95 5.13
C ALA A 883 -7.11 -44.16 6.52
N ALA A 884 -5.89 -43.66 6.76
CA ALA A 884 -5.23 -43.72 8.06
C ALA A 884 -5.48 -42.43 8.87
N LEU A 885 -6.70 -42.26 9.40
CA LEU A 885 -7.04 -41.12 10.27
C LEU A 885 -6.95 -41.53 11.75
N THR A 886 -6.41 -40.65 12.60
CA THR A 886 -6.42 -40.85 14.06
C THR A 886 -7.83 -40.70 14.63
N PRO A 887 -8.13 -41.21 15.84
CA PRO A 887 -9.44 -41.03 16.47
C PRO A 887 -9.87 -39.55 16.56
N GLU A 888 -8.96 -38.64 16.87
CA GLU A 888 -9.25 -37.21 16.95
C GLU A 888 -9.58 -36.60 15.57
N GLN A 889 -8.97 -37.11 14.50
CA GLN A 889 -9.26 -36.70 13.13
C GLN A 889 -10.60 -37.27 12.64
N GLN A 890 -10.93 -38.50 13.03
CA GLN A 890 -12.20 -39.13 12.74
C GLN A 890 -13.37 -38.37 13.38
N GLU A 891 -13.20 -37.90 14.62
CA GLU A 891 -14.21 -37.14 15.37
C GLU A 891 -14.73 -35.93 14.59
N TYR A 892 -13.84 -35.14 13.98
CA TYR A 892 -14.23 -34.03 13.12
C TYR A 892 -14.73 -34.48 11.73
N SER A 893 -14.03 -35.44 11.12
CA SER A 893 -14.31 -35.85 9.73
C SER A 893 -15.70 -36.49 9.59
N PHE A 894 -16.13 -37.29 10.57
CA PHE A 894 -17.38 -38.06 10.51
C PHE A 894 -18.65 -37.24 10.72
N LEU A 895 -18.52 -35.95 11.06
CA LEU A 895 -19.64 -34.99 11.10
C LEU A 895 -20.08 -34.54 9.70
N HIS A 896 -19.38 -34.96 8.66
CA HIS A 896 -19.62 -34.52 7.29
C HIS A 896 -20.32 -35.58 6.45
N ARG A 897 -21.06 -35.11 5.45
CA ARG A 897 -21.74 -35.94 4.45
C ARG A 897 -21.44 -35.45 3.04
N SER A 898 -21.61 -36.36 2.09
CA SER A 898 -21.62 -36.10 0.66
C SER A 898 -23.00 -36.34 0.08
N PHE A 899 -23.37 -35.63 -0.98
CA PHE A 899 -24.65 -35.78 -1.65
C PHE A 899 -24.55 -35.53 -3.16
N VAL A 900 -25.43 -36.19 -3.91
CA VAL A 900 -25.66 -35.99 -5.35
C VAL A 900 -27.17 -35.96 -5.59
N PHE A 901 -27.64 -34.89 -6.19
CA PHE A 901 -28.99 -34.71 -6.68
C PHE A 901 -29.00 -34.70 -8.20
N ARG A 902 -30.00 -35.34 -8.80
CA ARG A 902 -30.23 -35.36 -10.24
C ARG A 902 -31.43 -34.50 -10.58
N ARG A 903 -31.30 -33.64 -11.58
CA ARG A 903 -32.42 -32.87 -12.11
C ARG A 903 -33.38 -33.80 -12.83
N VAL A 904 -34.66 -33.67 -12.51
CA VAL A 904 -35.75 -34.37 -13.18
C VAL A 904 -36.55 -33.29 -13.92
N ALA A 905 -36.73 -33.47 -15.24
CA ALA A 905 -37.48 -32.50 -16.04
C ALA A 905 -38.89 -32.31 -15.47
N ASP A 906 -39.39 -31.07 -15.51
CA ASP A 906 -40.61 -30.62 -14.85
C ASP A 906 -41.72 -31.68 -14.89
N ALA A 907 -42.06 -32.22 -13.71
CA ALA A 907 -43.35 -32.87 -13.54
C ALA A 907 -44.39 -31.78 -13.78
N VAL A 908 -45.17 -31.93 -14.85
CA VAL A 908 -46.37 -31.13 -15.08
C VAL A 908 -47.19 -31.19 -13.79
N PRO A 909 -47.52 -30.05 -13.16
CA PRO A 909 -48.40 -30.05 -12.01
C PRO A 909 -49.72 -30.72 -12.39
N GLU A 910 -50.19 -31.67 -11.58
CA GLU A 910 -51.44 -32.45 -11.78
C GLU A 910 -52.71 -31.58 -11.95
N GLU A 911 -52.62 -30.25 -11.84
CA GLU A 911 -53.72 -29.33 -12.15
C GLU A 911 -53.98 -29.15 -13.65
N LYS A 912 -53.02 -29.46 -14.55
CA LYS A 912 -53.25 -29.33 -16.01
C LYS A 912 -53.89 -30.55 -16.68
N ALA A 913 -53.82 -31.73 -16.06
CA ALA A 913 -54.44 -32.95 -16.61
C ALA A 913 -55.98 -32.95 -16.53
N LYS A 914 -56.58 -32.05 -15.72
CA LYS A 914 -58.04 -31.90 -15.62
C LYS A 914 -58.62 -30.84 -16.54
N GLU A 915 -57.80 -29.94 -17.09
CA GLU A 915 -58.26 -28.93 -18.05
C GLU A 915 -58.21 -29.45 -19.51
N GLU A 916 -57.28 -30.37 -19.83
CA GLU A 916 -57.16 -30.93 -21.18
C GLU A 916 -58.25 -31.99 -21.50
N GLU A 917 -58.79 -32.71 -20.51
CA GLU A 917 -59.96 -33.60 -20.70
C GLU A 917 -61.29 -32.83 -20.90
N ALA A 918 -61.34 -31.54 -20.53
CA ALA A 918 -62.53 -30.71 -20.70
C ALA A 918 -62.57 -29.98 -22.05
N GLN A 919 -61.48 -30.02 -22.83
CA GLN A 919 -61.29 -29.21 -24.04
C GLN A 919 -61.41 -29.99 -25.36
N GLU A 920 -61.54 -31.32 -25.32
CA GLU A 920 -61.81 -32.15 -26.52
C GLU A 920 -63.30 -32.28 -26.89
N ILE A 921 -64.24 -31.66 -26.15
CA ILE A 921 -65.68 -31.68 -26.44
C ILE A 921 -66.21 -30.27 -26.71
N ALA A 922 -65.67 -29.55 -27.69
CA ALA A 922 -66.39 -28.44 -28.35
C ALA A 922 -65.55 -27.88 -29.51
N ASP A 923 -65.60 -28.50 -30.67
CA ASP A 923 -65.17 -27.83 -31.91
C ASP A 923 -66.20 -28.07 -33.03
N MET A 924 -66.65 -26.96 -33.65
CA MET A 924 -67.39 -26.75 -34.92
C MET A 924 -68.54 -25.70 -34.80
N PRO A 925 -68.79 -24.85 -35.85
CA PRO A 925 -68.37 -23.44 -35.76
C PRO A 925 -69.39 -22.37 -36.22
N VAL A 926 -68.96 -21.09 -36.08
CA VAL A 926 -69.32 -19.83 -36.80
C VAL A 926 -70.60 -19.06 -36.40
N THR A 927 -70.45 -17.80 -35.94
CA THR A 927 -70.77 -16.54 -36.68
C THR A 927 -70.59 -15.27 -35.81
N GLU A 928 -70.36 -14.16 -36.50
CA GLU A 928 -69.92 -12.82 -36.10
C GLU A 928 -70.86 -12.06 -35.14
N GLU A 929 -70.31 -11.24 -34.23
CA GLU A 929 -70.39 -9.76 -34.28
C GLU A 929 -70.11 -9.07 -32.91
N ALA A 930 -69.41 -7.94 -33.04
CA ALA A 930 -69.47 -6.70 -32.27
C ALA A 930 -69.14 -6.64 -30.76
N ALA A 931 -68.17 -5.77 -30.49
CA ALA A 931 -67.64 -5.36 -29.20
C ALA A 931 -68.60 -4.48 -28.38
N VAL A 932 -68.65 -4.69 -27.06
CA VAL A 932 -68.84 -3.64 -26.05
C VAL A 932 -68.04 -4.00 -24.78
N ALA A 933 -67.12 -3.12 -24.39
CA ALA A 933 -66.34 -3.21 -23.16
C ALA A 933 -67.11 -2.62 -21.97
N VAL A 934 -67.32 -3.42 -20.90
CA VAL A 934 -67.66 -2.91 -19.57
C VAL A 934 -66.86 -3.68 -18.52
N LYS A 935 -65.96 -2.96 -17.82
CA LYS A 935 -65.21 -3.43 -16.65
C LYS A 935 -66.11 -3.35 -15.41
N VAL A 936 -66.33 -4.48 -14.72
CA VAL A 936 -66.69 -4.48 -13.29
C VAL A 936 -65.93 -5.57 -12.53
N LYS A 937 -65.39 -5.13 -11.39
CA LYS A 937 -64.57 -5.82 -10.39
C LYS A 937 -65.26 -7.05 -9.76
N LYS A 938 -64.46 -8.05 -9.34
CA LYS A 938 -64.81 -9.02 -8.30
C LYS A 938 -63.91 -8.89 -7.07
N PRO A 939 -64.40 -9.27 -5.87
CA PRO A 939 -63.98 -8.72 -4.59
C PRO A 939 -62.92 -9.59 -3.90
N ARG A 940 -62.00 -8.95 -3.17
CA ARG A 940 -61.14 -9.65 -2.20
C ARG A 940 -61.80 -9.62 -0.82
N LYS A 941 -62.09 -10.79 -0.26
CA LYS A 941 -62.44 -10.98 1.15
C LYS A 941 -61.17 -11.02 2.02
N LYS A 942 -61.32 -10.44 3.21
CA LYS A 942 -60.33 -10.20 4.26
C LYS A 942 -59.79 -11.50 4.88
N ILE A 943 -58.52 -11.47 5.28
CA ILE A 943 -57.98 -12.25 6.40
C ILE A 943 -57.33 -11.23 7.36
N GLU A 944 -57.80 -11.22 8.60
CA GLU A 944 -57.30 -10.39 9.69
C GLU A 944 -55.95 -10.94 10.19
N LYS A 945 -54.95 -10.07 10.33
CA LYS A 945 -53.70 -10.35 11.05
C LYS A 945 -53.63 -9.47 12.29
N ALA A 946 -53.29 -10.10 13.40
CA ALA A 946 -53.09 -9.49 14.71
C ALA A 946 -52.07 -8.34 14.67
N ALA A 947 -52.35 -7.30 15.45
CA ALA A 947 -51.63 -6.04 15.49
C ALA A 947 -50.22 -6.21 16.08
N ALA A 948 -49.20 -5.95 15.25
CA ALA A 948 -47.90 -5.52 15.74
C ALA A 948 -47.97 -4.00 15.99
N VAL A 949 -47.45 -3.56 17.12
CA VAL A 949 -47.33 -2.14 17.47
C VAL A 949 -46.38 -1.48 16.47
N VAL A 950 -46.92 -0.69 15.55
CA VAL A 950 -46.18 0.09 14.56
C VAL A 950 -45.75 1.40 15.20
N GLU A 951 -44.45 1.63 15.34
CA GLU A 951 -43.93 2.97 15.61
C GLU A 951 -44.35 3.92 14.47
N PRO A 952 -44.78 5.16 14.76
CA PRO A 952 -45.30 6.06 13.74
C PRO A 952 -44.21 6.40 12.72
N ALA A 953 -44.47 6.08 11.45
CA ALA A 953 -43.58 6.38 10.34
C ALA A 953 -43.23 7.89 10.30
N VAL A 954 -41.93 8.20 10.30
CA VAL A 954 -41.41 9.57 10.15
C VAL A 954 -41.85 10.12 8.79
N GLN A 955 -42.72 11.15 8.78
CA GLN A 955 -43.26 11.70 7.53
C GLN A 955 -42.16 12.36 6.68
N PRO A 956 -42.02 11.97 5.39
CA PRO A 956 -41.08 12.59 4.46
C PRO A 956 -41.30 14.11 4.33
N ILE A 957 -40.24 14.85 4.05
CA ILE A 957 -40.30 16.24 3.64
C ILE A 957 -40.33 16.28 2.11
N PHE A 958 -41.42 16.78 1.56
CA PHE A 958 -41.53 16.99 0.12
C PHE A 958 -41.07 18.40 -0.25
N PHE A 959 -40.33 18.50 -1.35
CA PHE A 959 -39.99 19.77 -2.00
C PHE A 959 -40.11 19.60 -3.51
N ASN A 960 -40.28 20.71 -4.24
CA ASN A 960 -40.42 20.74 -5.69
C ASN A 960 -39.57 21.87 -6.31
N LEU A 961 -40.01 22.43 -7.45
CA LEU A 961 -39.48 23.66 -8.05
C LEU A 961 -39.50 24.81 -7.03
N ALA A 962 -38.66 25.83 -7.23
CA ALA A 962 -38.57 26.98 -6.31
C ALA A 962 -39.75 27.97 -6.47
N ASP A 963 -40.99 27.46 -6.49
CA ASP A 963 -42.24 28.23 -6.50
C ASP A 963 -42.97 28.14 -5.16
N GLU A 964 -44.09 28.86 -5.02
CA GLU A 964 -44.87 28.94 -3.77
C GLU A 964 -45.45 27.59 -3.31
N SER A 965 -45.49 26.57 -4.19
CA SER A 965 -46.01 25.23 -3.84
C SER A 965 -45.04 24.40 -2.99
N SER A 966 -43.75 24.78 -2.93
CA SER A 966 -42.72 24.10 -2.12
C SER A 966 -42.69 24.54 -0.64
N GLY A 967 -43.50 25.53 -0.25
CA GLY A 967 -43.62 25.99 1.13
C GLY A 967 -42.28 26.36 1.80
N GLU A 968 -42.14 26.02 3.08
CA GLU A 968 -40.94 26.30 3.90
C GLU A 968 -39.65 25.65 3.35
N TYR A 969 -39.78 24.55 2.59
CA TYR A 969 -38.65 23.72 2.14
C TYR A 969 -38.13 24.07 0.74
N LYS A 970 -38.57 25.19 0.14
CA LYS A 970 -38.09 25.67 -1.17
C LYS A 970 -36.56 25.79 -1.28
N PHE A 971 -35.87 25.99 -0.16
CA PHE A 971 -34.40 26.07 -0.11
C PHE A 971 -33.70 24.75 -0.48
N LEU A 972 -34.40 23.61 -0.49
CA LEU A 972 -33.87 22.32 -0.94
C LEU A 972 -33.79 22.21 -2.47
N SER A 973 -34.52 23.06 -3.21
CA SER A 973 -34.55 23.04 -4.67
C SER A 973 -33.21 23.46 -5.29
N ILE A 974 -32.85 22.86 -6.43
CA ILE A 974 -31.70 23.26 -7.24
C ILE A 974 -31.91 24.63 -7.90
N GLU A 975 -33.16 25.09 -7.98
CA GLU A 975 -33.55 26.37 -8.55
C GLU A 975 -33.50 27.51 -7.54
N TYR A 976 -33.42 27.18 -6.24
CA TYR A 976 -33.39 28.17 -5.18
C TYR A 976 -32.16 29.06 -5.30
N ARG A 977 -32.38 30.37 -5.32
CA ARG A 977 -31.36 31.42 -5.40
C ARG A 977 -30.60 31.49 -4.07
N ALA A 978 -29.44 30.85 -4.03
CA ALA A 978 -28.48 30.91 -2.94
C ALA A 978 -27.10 30.92 -3.60
N PRO A 979 -26.55 32.11 -3.91
CA PRO A 979 -25.29 32.22 -4.63
C PRO A 979 -24.17 31.46 -3.92
N PHE A 980 -23.35 30.77 -4.70
CA PHE A 980 -22.15 30.10 -4.20
C PHE A 980 -21.04 30.12 -5.25
N GLU A 981 -19.82 29.84 -4.82
CA GLU A 981 -18.62 29.96 -5.64
C GLU A 981 -17.96 28.58 -5.82
N VAL A 982 -17.55 28.27 -7.05
CA VAL A 982 -16.75 27.09 -7.39
C VAL A 982 -15.73 27.51 -8.44
N ASN A 983 -14.43 27.26 -8.18
CA ASN A 983 -13.31 27.65 -9.06
C ASN A 983 -13.34 29.14 -9.46
N ASP A 984 -13.50 30.04 -8.49
CA ASP A 984 -13.56 31.50 -8.67
C ASP A 984 -14.72 32.02 -9.55
N ILE A 985 -15.72 31.17 -9.83
CA ILE A 985 -16.95 31.53 -10.56
C ILE A 985 -18.14 31.49 -9.60
N THR A 986 -18.89 32.58 -9.53
CA THR A 986 -20.12 32.66 -8.72
C THR A 986 -21.34 32.20 -9.53
N TYR A 987 -22.06 31.21 -9.00
CA TYR A 987 -23.29 30.66 -9.58
C TYR A 987 -24.51 31.10 -8.79
N PRO A 988 -25.58 31.61 -9.43
CA PRO A 988 -26.80 32.04 -8.72
C PRO A 988 -27.57 30.90 -8.04
N SER A 989 -27.52 29.69 -8.59
CA SER A 989 -28.15 28.48 -8.04
C SER A 989 -27.48 27.21 -8.58
N VAL A 990 -27.81 26.05 -7.99
CA VAL A 990 -27.24 24.75 -8.40
C VAL A 990 -27.63 24.39 -9.83
N LEU A 991 -28.82 24.80 -10.29
CA LEU A 991 -29.24 24.65 -11.68
C LEU A 991 -28.29 25.37 -12.66
N HIS A 992 -27.80 26.57 -12.30
CA HIS A 992 -26.85 27.31 -13.14
C HIS A 992 -25.50 26.61 -13.22
N TYR A 993 -25.01 26.13 -12.08
CA TYR A 993 -23.77 25.37 -12.02
C TYR A 993 -23.85 24.07 -12.82
N LEU A 994 -24.97 23.34 -12.73
CA LEU A 994 -25.20 22.10 -13.47
C LEU A 994 -25.27 22.36 -14.98
N ALA A 995 -26.02 23.38 -15.41
CA ALA A 995 -26.13 23.75 -16.81
C ALA A 995 -24.79 24.21 -17.39
N TRP A 996 -24.05 25.05 -16.65
CA TRP A 996 -22.73 25.55 -17.06
C TRP A 996 -21.72 24.40 -17.16
N SER A 997 -21.74 23.48 -16.20
CA SER A 997 -20.86 22.29 -16.19
C SER A 997 -21.16 21.36 -17.37
N LYS A 998 -22.43 21.20 -17.77
CA LYS A 998 -22.80 20.45 -18.98
C LYS A 998 -22.25 21.14 -20.23
N ALA A 999 -22.42 22.46 -20.35
CA ALA A 999 -21.94 23.22 -21.50
C ALA A 999 -20.40 23.18 -21.63
N THR A 1000 -19.66 23.37 -20.53
CA THR A 1000 -18.19 23.35 -20.55
C THR A 1000 -17.62 21.96 -20.79
N GLN A 1001 -18.28 20.90 -20.30
CA GLN A 1001 -17.88 19.51 -20.55
C GLN A 1001 -17.83 19.18 -22.05
N PHE A 1002 -18.78 19.71 -22.83
CA PHE A 1002 -18.86 19.48 -24.28
C PHE A 1002 -18.27 20.64 -25.11
N GLY A 1003 -17.55 21.57 -24.49
CA GLY A 1003 -16.86 22.67 -25.17
C GLY A 1003 -17.78 23.76 -25.73
N ASP A 1004 -19.05 23.82 -25.34
CA ASP A 1004 -20.01 24.85 -25.76
C ASP A 1004 -19.89 26.12 -24.89
N THR A 1005 -18.80 26.86 -25.13
CA THR A 1005 -18.48 28.10 -24.40
C THR A 1005 -19.55 29.18 -24.60
N ALA A 1006 -20.18 29.23 -25.77
CA ALA A 1006 -21.24 30.21 -26.07
C ALA A 1006 -22.50 29.99 -25.22
N THR A 1007 -22.89 28.73 -24.97
CA THR A 1007 -23.98 28.40 -24.06
C THR A 1007 -23.58 28.60 -22.60
N ALA A 1008 -22.33 28.28 -22.23
CA ALA A 1008 -21.78 28.53 -20.89
C ALA A 1008 -21.84 30.03 -20.52
N ASP A 1009 -21.44 30.93 -21.43
CA ASP A 1009 -21.49 32.38 -21.24
C ASP A 1009 -22.93 32.89 -21.10
N LYS A 1010 -23.87 32.34 -21.88
CA LYS A 1010 -25.30 32.67 -21.77
C LYS A 1010 -25.88 32.24 -20.42
N ILE A 1011 -25.46 31.11 -19.87
CA ILE A 1011 -25.93 30.61 -18.57
C ILE A 1011 -25.52 31.54 -17.42
N LEU A 1012 -24.32 32.14 -17.50
CA LEU A 1012 -23.83 33.10 -16.51
C LEU A 1012 -24.27 34.55 -16.77
N ASN A 1013 -24.89 34.83 -17.92
CA ASN A 1013 -25.36 36.18 -18.25
C ASN A 1013 -26.48 36.62 -17.29
N PRO A 1014 -26.37 37.78 -16.62
CA PRO A 1014 -27.35 38.27 -15.66
C PRO A 1014 -28.81 38.31 -16.18
N LYS A 1015 -29.02 38.60 -17.47
CA LYS A 1015 -30.37 38.66 -18.07
C LYS A 1015 -31.02 37.29 -18.27
N ALA A 1016 -30.21 36.25 -18.50
CA ALA A 1016 -30.67 34.87 -18.65
C ALA A 1016 -30.74 34.14 -17.30
N ALA A 1017 -29.87 34.53 -16.35
CA ALA A 1017 -29.78 33.97 -15.01
C ALA A 1017 -31.09 34.09 -14.21
N ASP A 1018 -31.91 35.11 -14.45
CA ASP A 1018 -33.11 35.40 -13.65
C ASP A 1018 -34.29 34.44 -13.86
N LYS A 1019 -34.22 33.51 -14.82
CA LYS A 1019 -35.36 32.62 -15.14
C LYS A 1019 -34.91 31.15 -15.20
N PRO A 1020 -35.26 30.30 -14.21
CA PRO A 1020 -34.91 28.86 -14.22
C PRO A 1020 -35.31 28.12 -15.50
N LYS A 1021 -36.46 28.47 -16.09
CA LYS A 1021 -36.92 27.90 -17.37
C LYS A 1021 -35.95 28.17 -18.52
N THR A 1022 -35.35 29.35 -18.57
CA THR A 1022 -34.34 29.72 -19.57
C THR A 1022 -33.08 28.88 -19.40
N ILE A 1023 -32.62 28.68 -18.16
CA ILE A 1023 -31.43 27.87 -17.86
C ILE A 1023 -31.64 26.40 -18.20
N LYS A 1024 -32.81 25.83 -17.91
CA LYS A 1024 -33.15 24.46 -18.34
C LYS A 1024 -33.14 24.31 -19.86
N THR A 1025 -33.70 25.29 -20.57
CA THR A 1025 -33.70 25.29 -22.04
C THR A 1025 -32.27 25.36 -22.60
N LEU A 1026 -31.39 26.15 -21.98
CA LEU A 1026 -29.98 26.22 -22.35
C LEU A 1026 -29.24 24.90 -22.03
N MET A 1027 -29.55 24.26 -20.91
CA MET A 1027 -28.97 22.96 -20.52
C MET A 1027 -29.40 21.82 -21.46
N GLU A 1028 -30.66 21.82 -21.89
CA GLU A 1028 -31.18 20.87 -22.88
C GLU A 1028 -30.63 21.14 -24.29
N GLY A 1029 -30.29 22.39 -24.60
CA GLY A 1029 -29.76 22.84 -25.88
C GLY A 1029 -28.24 22.90 -26.00
N VAL A 1030 -27.47 22.28 -25.09
CA VAL A 1030 -26.00 22.23 -25.18
C VAL A 1030 -25.58 21.51 -26.46
N LYS A 1031 -24.74 22.17 -27.25
CA LYS A 1031 -24.31 21.64 -28.56
C LYS A 1031 -23.41 20.41 -28.38
N ASP A 1032 -23.57 19.43 -29.27
CA ASP A 1032 -22.75 18.21 -29.35
C ASP A 1032 -22.71 17.39 -28.04
N ALA A 1033 -23.74 17.54 -27.19
CA ALA A 1033 -23.84 16.83 -25.91
C ALA A 1033 -24.04 15.32 -26.12
N ASN A 1034 -23.12 14.52 -25.57
CA ASN A 1034 -23.27 13.07 -25.47
C ASN A 1034 -23.96 12.72 -24.15
N GLU A 1035 -25.24 12.32 -24.21
CA GLU A 1035 -26.02 12.01 -23.01
C GLU A 1035 -25.45 10.83 -22.20
N ALA A 1036 -24.80 9.85 -22.82
CA ALA A 1036 -24.17 8.74 -22.08
C ALA A 1036 -22.93 9.22 -21.29
N GLU A 1037 -22.13 10.12 -21.86
CA GLU A 1037 -20.99 10.72 -21.15
C GLU A 1037 -21.45 11.67 -20.04
N TRP A 1038 -22.53 12.42 -20.27
CA TRP A 1038 -23.13 13.28 -19.25
C TRP A 1038 -23.74 12.47 -18.10
N ASP A 1039 -24.41 11.36 -18.41
CA ASP A 1039 -25.03 10.47 -17.42
C ASP A 1039 -24.00 9.87 -16.45
N ALA A 1040 -22.77 9.63 -16.91
CA ALA A 1040 -21.66 9.17 -16.05
C ALA A 1040 -21.16 10.24 -15.07
N LYS A 1041 -21.40 11.54 -15.32
CA LYS A 1041 -20.84 12.67 -14.54
C LYS A 1041 -21.89 13.48 -13.77
N LYS A 1042 -23.16 13.47 -14.20
CA LYS A 1042 -24.21 14.36 -13.67
C LYS A 1042 -24.42 14.24 -12.15
N ASP A 1043 -24.26 13.04 -11.58
CA ASP A 1043 -24.38 12.79 -10.13
C ASP A 1043 -23.28 13.51 -9.35
N GLU A 1044 -22.02 13.40 -9.80
CA GLU A 1044 -20.87 14.05 -9.17
C GLU A 1044 -20.97 15.58 -9.25
N VAL A 1045 -21.35 16.10 -10.42
CA VAL A 1045 -21.56 17.54 -10.62
C VAL A 1045 -22.69 18.05 -9.73
N MET A 1046 -23.82 17.34 -9.65
CA MET A 1046 -24.93 17.70 -8.76
C MET A 1046 -24.49 17.74 -7.29
N ALA A 1047 -23.77 16.71 -6.83
CA ALA A 1047 -23.27 16.63 -5.46
C ALA A 1047 -22.34 17.82 -5.12
N ARG A 1048 -21.40 18.16 -6.02
CA ARG A 1048 -20.49 19.28 -5.83
C ARG A 1048 -21.22 20.62 -5.73
N GLY A 1049 -22.21 20.84 -6.60
CA GLY A 1049 -23.03 22.06 -6.59
C GLY A 1049 -23.88 22.18 -5.32
N LEU A 1050 -24.52 21.09 -4.88
CA LEU A 1050 -25.30 21.06 -3.63
C LEU A 1050 -24.41 21.35 -2.41
N ARG A 1051 -23.26 20.68 -2.31
CA ARG A 1051 -22.33 20.93 -1.21
C ARG A 1051 -21.84 22.37 -1.20
N ALA A 1052 -21.41 22.91 -2.35
CA ALA A 1052 -20.94 24.29 -2.44
C ALA A 1052 -22.01 25.31 -2.05
N LYS A 1053 -23.28 25.07 -2.42
CA LYS A 1053 -24.42 25.89 -1.98
C LYS A 1053 -24.54 25.95 -0.45
N PHE A 1054 -24.49 24.81 0.23
CA PHE A 1054 -24.73 24.75 1.68
C PHE A 1054 -23.50 25.10 2.53
N VAL A 1055 -22.28 24.89 2.02
CA VAL A 1055 -21.03 25.25 2.73
C VAL A 1055 -20.68 26.73 2.61
N ASN A 1056 -21.23 27.44 1.63
CA ASN A 1056 -20.93 28.86 1.45
C ASN A 1056 -21.27 29.67 2.73
N PRO A 1057 -20.34 30.48 3.26
CA PRO A 1057 -20.55 31.26 4.48
C PRO A 1057 -21.77 32.22 4.44
N ASN A 1058 -22.19 32.66 3.26
CA ASN A 1058 -23.35 33.53 3.07
C ASN A 1058 -24.70 32.77 3.13
N ASN A 1059 -24.67 31.43 3.12
CA ASN A 1059 -25.84 30.56 3.09
C ASN A 1059 -26.07 29.79 4.41
N LYS A 1060 -25.45 30.23 5.53
CA LYS A 1060 -25.53 29.56 6.84
C LYS A 1060 -26.97 29.31 7.32
N GLU A 1061 -27.89 30.22 7.03
CA GLU A 1061 -29.30 30.07 7.42
C GLU A 1061 -29.99 28.87 6.76
N ILE A 1062 -29.70 28.60 5.48
CA ILE A 1062 -30.30 27.47 4.78
C ILE A 1062 -29.62 26.14 5.13
N LEU A 1063 -28.34 26.17 5.54
CA LEU A 1063 -27.66 25.01 6.12
C LEU A 1063 -28.27 24.63 7.47
N ALA A 1064 -28.53 25.60 8.35
CA ALA A 1064 -29.21 25.36 9.62
C ALA A 1064 -30.62 24.76 9.40
N LYS A 1065 -31.37 25.25 8.41
CA LYS A 1065 -32.67 24.68 8.02
C LYS A 1065 -32.57 23.26 7.47
N LEU A 1066 -31.50 22.93 6.72
CA LEU A 1066 -31.24 21.56 6.26
C LEU A 1066 -30.98 20.62 7.44
N ILE A 1067 -30.14 21.02 8.40
CA ILE A 1067 -29.84 20.23 9.61
C ILE A 1067 -31.10 20.04 10.47
N ALA A 1068 -31.95 21.08 10.59
CA ALA A 1068 -33.21 21.03 11.31
C ALA A 1068 -34.22 20.00 10.77
N THR A 1069 -34.00 19.47 9.55
CA THR A 1069 -34.83 18.38 9.00
C THR A 1069 -34.59 17.02 9.69
N LYS A 1070 -33.55 16.90 10.53
CA LYS A 1070 -33.22 15.70 11.34
C LYS A 1070 -33.20 14.44 10.47
N ASN A 1071 -33.77 13.33 10.94
CA ASN A 1071 -33.77 12.05 10.22
C ASN A 1071 -34.95 11.90 9.23
N ARG A 1072 -35.67 12.99 8.91
CA ARG A 1072 -36.80 12.92 7.98
C ARG A 1072 -36.29 12.71 6.55
N PRO A 1073 -36.84 11.75 5.78
CA PRO A 1073 -36.48 11.57 4.38
C PRO A 1073 -36.77 12.82 3.55
N LEU A 1074 -35.81 13.26 2.74
CA LEU A 1074 -35.97 14.41 1.84
C LEU A 1074 -36.38 13.91 0.46
N ALA A 1075 -37.51 14.38 -0.06
CA ALA A 1075 -38.13 13.83 -1.27
C ALA A 1075 -38.44 14.92 -2.29
N LEU A 1076 -37.75 14.90 -3.44
CA LEU A 1076 -38.18 15.70 -4.59
C LEU A 1076 -39.44 15.04 -5.16
N ALA A 1077 -40.58 15.75 -5.21
CA ALA A 1077 -41.87 15.20 -5.62
C ALA A 1077 -42.31 15.67 -7.03
N ASN A 1078 -41.90 14.93 -8.06
CA ASN A 1078 -42.17 15.19 -9.46
C ASN A 1078 -42.57 13.88 -10.19
N PRO A 1079 -43.81 13.74 -10.66
CA PRO A 1079 -44.27 12.55 -11.39
C PRO A 1079 -43.52 12.27 -12.71
N ARG A 1080 -42.89 13.28 -13.31
CA ARG A 1080 -42.24 13.18 -14.63
C ARG A 1080 -40.74 12.85 -14.55
N ASP A 1081 -40.16 12.91 -13.37
CA ASP A 1081 -38.74 12.61 -13.14
C ASP A 1081 -38.63 11.38 -12.23
N LYS A 1082 -38.10 10.28 -12.76
CA LYS A 1082 -37.89 9.05 -11.99
C LYS A 1082 -36.46 8.91 -11.47
N TYR A 1083 -35.55 9.78 -11.87
CA TYR A 1083 -34.14 9.67 -11.51
C TYR A 1083 -33.82 10.57 -10.31
N TRP A 1084 -34.05 11.87 -10.44
CA TRP A 1084 -33.80 12.82 -9.35
C TRP A 1084 -34.91 12.83 -8.31
N SER A 1085 -36.11 12.40 -8.67
CA SER A 1085 -37.34 12.48 -7.87
C SER A 1085 -37.93 11.10 -7.50
N ILE A 1086 -38.90 11.10 -6.58
CA ILE A 1086 -39.69 9.93 -6.16
C ILE A 1086 -40.68 9.40 -7.23
N GLY A 1087 -40.82 10.10 -8.37
CA GLY A 1087 -41.65 9.67 -9.50
C GLY A 1087 -43.16 9.68 -9.22
N THR A 1088 -43.64 10.50 -8.27
CA THR A 1088 -45.07 10.68 -7.95
C THR A 1088 -45.34 12.07 -7.35
N SER A 1089 -46.62 12.46 -7.27
CA SER A 1089 -47.09 13.73 -6.68
C SER A 1089 -47.07 13.65 -5.15
N PRO A 1090 -46.76 14.73 -4.41
CA PRO A 1090 -46.66 14.70 -2.95
C PRO A 1090 -47.97 14.29 -2.25
N ASP A 1091 -49.13 14.53 -2.88
CA ASP A 1091 -50.46 14.24 -2.31
C ASP A 1091 -50.87 12.77 -2.37
N THR A 1092 -50.07 11.91 -3.00
CA THR A 1092 -50.41 10.48 -3.18
C THR A 1092 -50.05 9.65 -1.95
N ASP A 1093 -50.84 8.63 -1.64
CA ASP A 1093 -50.50 7.68 -0.56
C ASP A 1093 -49.22 6.89 -0.84
N ILE A 1094 -48.79 6.86 -2.10
CA ILE A 1094 -47.51 6.31 -2.55
C ILE A 1094 -46.35 7.22 -2.11
N ALA A 1095 -46.50 8.54 -2.19
CA ALA A 1095 -45.46 9.50 -1.80
C ALA A 1095 -45.17 9.47 -0.29
N LYS A 1096 -46.19 9.22 0.54
CA LYS A 1096 -46.08 9.20 2.01
C LYS A 1096 -45.24 8.03 2.55
N ASN A 1097 -44.95 7.01 1.73
CA ASN A 1097 -44.17 5.85 2.13
C ASN A 1097 -42.92 5.69 1.22
N PRO A 1098 -41.71 5.94 1.74
CA PRO A 1098 -40.46 5.80 0.97
C PRO A 1098 -40.28 4.44 0.28
N ALA A 1099 -40.77 3.35 0.88
CA ALA A 1099 -40.69 2.01 0.29
C ALA A 1099 -41.60 1.82 -0.94
N LYS A 1100 -42.51 2.77 -1.21
CA LYS A 1100 -43.43 2.72 -2.36
C LYS A 1100 -43.05 3.70 -3.47
N TRP A 1101 -41.97 4.46 -3.33
CA TRP A 1101 -41.55 5.43 -4.35
C TRP A 1101 -41.21 4.76 -5.67
N LYS A 1102 -41.67 5.35 -6.78
CA LYS A 1102 -41.48 4.80 -8.14
C LYS A 1102 -40.22 5.32 -8.82
N GLY A 1103 -39.57 6.33 -8.24
CA GLY A 1103 -38.33 6.94 -8.71
C GLY A 1103 -37.21 6.85 -7.67
N ALA A 1104 -35.97 7.00 -8.12
CA ALA A 1104 -34.75 6.75 -7.34
C ALA A 1104 -34.45 7.81 -6.27
N ASN A 1105 -35.11 8.97 -6.32
CA ASN A 1105 -34.95 10.10 -5.40
C ASN A 1105 -33.48 10.49 -5.18
N LYS A 1106 -32.67 10.51 -6.25
CA LYS A 1106 -31.23 10.80 -6.17
C LYS A 1106 -30.94 12.16 -5.54
N LEU A 1107 -31.74 13.19 -5.85
CA LEU A 1107 -31.54 14.54 -5.28
C LEU A 1107 -31.78 14.56 -3.76
N GLY A 1108 -32.81 13.86 -3.29
CA GLY A 1108 -33.10 13.72 -1.87
C GLY A 1108 -31.95 13.05 -1.12
N LYS A 1109 -31.43 11.94 -1.65
CA LYS A 1109 -30.28 11.23 -1.07
C LYS A 1109 -29.01 12.08 -1.03
N LEU A 1110 -28.74 12.89 -2.07
CA LEU A 1110 -27.61 13.82 -2.07
C LEU A 1110 -27.76 14.92 -1.02
N LEU A 1111 -28.96 15.48 -0.83
CA LEU A 1111 -29.23 16.45 0.24
C LEU A 1111 -29.08 15.84 1.64
N GLU A 1112 -29.50 14.58 1.81
CA GLU A 1112 -29.31 13.84 3.06
C GLU A 1112 -27.82 13.57 3.35
N ALA A 1113 -27.02 13.30 2.32
CA ALA A 1113 -25.57 13.17 2.46
C ALA A 1113 -24.93 14.49 2.91
N VAL A 1114 -25.30 15.62 2.30
CA VAL A 1114 -24.86 16.96 2.74
C VAL A 1114 -25.32 17.24 4.18
N ARG A 1115 -26.56 16.90 4.54
CA ARG A 1115 -27.06 17.04 5.92
C ARG A 1115 -26.20 16.24 6.90
N LYS A 1116 -25.91 14.98 6.58
CA LYS A 1116 -25.09 14.09 7.43
C LYS A 1116 -23.67 14.64 7.62
N GLU A 1117 -23.08 15.23 6.58
CA GLU A 1117 -21.74 15.84 6.64
C GLU A 1117 -21.66 16.99 7.68
N PHE A 1118 -22.74 17.75 7.86
CA PHE A 1118 -22.76 18.95 8.72
C PHE A 1118 -23.61 18.80 9.99
N THR A 1119 -24.09 17.60 10.32
CA THR A 1119 -24.84 17.36 11.56
C THR A 1119 -23.84 17.09 12.70
N PRO A 1120 -23.75 17.94 13.74
CA PRO A 1120 -22.84 17.71 14.85
C PRO A 1120 -23.20 16.42 15.60
N ALA A 1121 -22.19 15.66 16.04
CA ALA A 1121 -22.38 14.46 16.87
C ALA A 1121 -23.15 14.83 18.15
N PRO A 1122 -24.04 13.95 18.68
CA PRO A 1122 -24.80 14.26 19.88
C PRO A 1122 -23.86 14.57 21.06
N GLU A 1123 -24.04 15.75 21.68
CA GLU A 1123 -23.42 16.08 22.96
C GLU A 1123 -23.84 15.03 24.00
N VAL A 1124 -22.85 14.34 24.58
CA VAL A 1124 -23.06 13.50 25.75
C VAL A 1124 -23.33 14.44 26.92
N VAL A 1125 -24.61 14.57 27.28
CA VAL A 1125 -25.02 15.23 28.51
C VAL A 1125 -24.64 14.29 29.66
N GLU A 1126 -23.60 14.64 30.41
CA GLU A 1126 -23.32 14.05 31.72
C GLU A 1126 -24.54 14.27 32.61
N VAL A 1127 -25.14 13.18 33.08
CA VAL A 1127 -26.17 13.20 34.12
C VAL A 1127 -25.48 12.76 35.41
N GLU A 1128 -25.56 13.61 36.43
CA GLU A 1128 -24.99 13.48 37.78
C GLU A 1128 -25.24 12.13 38.47
#